data_AF-A0A5J4VC29-F1
#
_entry.id   AF-A0A5J4VC29-F1
#
_cell.length_a   1.000
_cell.length_b   1.000
_cell.length_c   1.000
_cell.angle_alpha   90.00
_cell.angle_beta   90.00
_cell.angle_gamma   90.00
#
_symmetry.space_group_name_H-M   'P 1'
#
loop_
_entity.id
_entity.type
_entity.pdbx_description
1 polymer ?
#
loop_
_entity_poly.entity_id
_entity_poly.type
_entity_poly.pdbx_seq_one_letter_code
_entity_poly.pdbx_strand_id
1 'polypeptide(L)'
;ALMKFADEEEPISKSPVVRLYRATKQSFYQRSALQFRHPENSQITLSYLSNGESQTLTYNVYVYMSEPIGNLADLCPIHPDYTLNAGKNQIQKNRLVVDTEEEQRKLAEEYQLRLDEQQIRMTRELEEWIRPQPLIPHPEIDIEQYEQKYDEFWEDEELIEDLQGKYEQKQQKDKIGDTVDEKQVHEQKQKQDEQYQQEKKIIKQIQKETQQTKPNETEYEDGVIIPHKGRLKTKTRSNEDTNYQYWNPYPASGIIQLQAYRLTSRQVGILYIGTFGPSDQDAFANYIFMYIREFTNTSSQYHCDRLILDVQGNGGGLIRCGRFALNLIFPQVGFPLYQIADTVKTELNNEMEKIDIFSTRFNYNQSEIASWVGNLTQKPNFYSIGSRTRKTVDVNDSSRWMTVNITDPYVLYMGNTDIYRNKTINWNLKRKELYSPQDVIVITDGNCASTCSQFIKHIGQKHLARIAGIGFKNPLDLNSRFDSGICTSATVFNIDSMQALKQSNPLYGINITKIPKNLYRLSSQLTWSNRGGYGYTPETQDKLLEYFIVDPDFRVESDPFVSYANDTWKRISLYFEVLQREDALLKSASPNDPKKCLSWEVDVSGAQLLGNCKGCVRDDQHAVYGHACSTRGANEMLGREIDGSAKIGIVNTSKCVFSYCKVGYYRAVVSISGDPTEQCILTPIGPNQARADVTPDQTLDAVLPDDNCEGSCKYITDTTPTDMCPCPNDPALQKVDPRKGTMCPDPCNQQQLKSYTPITVCSCSTDPIQQVNDPRKGNICPDPCQTLTQTTSITLCPCPSDPSLLINDPRQGGLCPLTCSTITAITSTTICPCKTDPAQQITDPRKGGICPDPCSSSNINSNTPLNVCPCQTDPFKQVNDPRKGGLCPDPCAIIIESTSTSLCPCSDDQSLQFIDPRKGTTCPDPCNQQELKSQTPIEICPCQTDPSQQINDPRKGGLCPNPCSSQLLNSSTPTEICPCSATNNRKKDAKIFMKV
;
A
#
# COMPACT_ATOMS: atom_id res chain seq x y z
N ALA A 1 42.96 5.34 -21.49
CA ALA A 1 43.32 3.92 -21.29
C ALA A 1 42.34 3.21 -20.34
N LEU A 2 42.40 3.43 -19.02
CA LEU A 2 41.67 2.63 -18.04
C LEU A 2 40.15 2.57 -18.24
N MET A 3 39.51 3.66 -18.69
CA MET A 3 38.07 3.63 -18.99
C MET A 3 37.72 2.72 -20.17
N LYS A 4 38.53 2.73 -21.24
CA LYS A 4 38.36 1.83 -22.37
C LYS A 4 38.48 0.36 -21.93
N PHE A 5 39.49 0.04 -21.11
CA PHE A 5 39.63 -1.28 -20.49
C PHE A 5 38.40 -1.65 -19.64
N ALA A 6 37.85 -0.71 -18.87
CA ALA A 6 36.65 -0.95 -18.08
C ALA A 6 35.41 -1.25 -18.96
N ASP A 7 35.23 -0.53 -20.07
CA ASP A 7 34.13 -0.77 -21.00
C ASP A 7 34.26 -2.07 -21.80
N GLU A 8 35.49 -2.53 -22.05
CA GLU A 8 35.79 -3.77 -22.80
C GLU A 8 35.84 -5.03 -21.90
N GLU A 9 36.39 -4.93 -20.69
CA GLU A 9 36.80 -6.08 -19.85
C GLU A 9 36.13 -6.16 -18.45
N GLU A 10 35.34 -5.16 -18.00
CA GLU A 10 34.61 -5.23 -16.72
C GLU A 10 33.10 -5.51 -16.92
N PRO A 11 32.66 -6.79 -16.97
CA PRO A 11 31.27 -7.12 -17.28
C PRO A 11 30.26 -6.82 -16.16
N ILE A 12 30.71 -6.35 -14.99
CA ILE A 12 29.91 -6.40 -13.75
C ILE A 12 28.72 -5.42 -13.70
N SER A 13 28.74 -4.33 -14.48
CA SER A 13 27.74 -3.27 -14.38
C SER A 13 27.42 -2.68 -15.74
N LYS A 14 26.17 -2.23 -15.92
CA LYS A 14 25.78 -1.41 -17.06
C LYS A 14 26.22 0.06 -16.92
N SER A 15 26.48 0.55 -15.71
CA SER A 15 27.05 1.89 -15.50
C SER A 15 28.54 1.92 -15.87
N PRO A 16 28.97 2.79 -16.82
CA PRO A 16 30.40 2.98 -17.12
C PRO A 16 31.19 3.43 -15.89
N VAL A 17 30.57 4.25 -15.04
CA VAL A 17 31.21 4.77 -13.81
C VAL A 17 31.55 3.66 -12.83
N VAL A 18 30.63 2.71 -12.62
CA VAL A 18 30.86 1.55 -11.74
C VAL A 18 31.91 0.60 -12.32
N ARG A 19 31.91 0.39 -13.65
CA ARG A 19 32.98 -0.36 -14.35
C ARG A 19 34.35 0.29 -14.15
N LEU A 20 34.45 1.61 -14.38
CA LEU A 20 35.68 2.37 -14.15
C LEU A 20 36.19 2.23 -12.72
N TYR A 21 35.30 2.41 -11.75
CA TYR A 21 35.61 2.30 -10.34
C TYR A 21 36.12 0.90 -9.97
N ARG A 22 35.56 -0.16 -10.55
CA ARG A 22 36.06 -1.53 -10.35
C ARG A 22 37.42 -1.75 -11.01
N ALA A 23 37.62 -1.28 -12.24
CA ALA A 23 38.90 -1.34 -12.93
C ALA A 23 40.01 -0.59 -12.18
N THR A 24 39.68 0.46 -11.42
CA THR A 24 40.63 1.18 -10.56
C THR A 24 40.96 0.48 -9.23
N LYS A 25 40.23 -0.54 -8.77
CA LYS A 25 40.53 -1.26 -7.50
C LYS A 25 41.80 -2.12 -7.55
N GLN A 26 42.30 -2.41 -8.75
CA GLN A 26 43.52 -3.20 -8.97
C GLN A 26 44.55 -2.37 -9.75
N SER A 27 45.84 -2.62 -9.52
CA SER A 27 46.93 -2.02 -10.31
C SER A 27 46.73 -2.28 -11.80
N PHE A 28 46.75 -1.24 -12.65
CA PHE A 28 46.61 -1.44 -14.10
C PHE A 28 47.69 -2.38 -14.67
N TYR A 29 48.86 -2.45 -14.03
CA TYR A 29 49.98 -3.32 -14.39
C TYR A 29 49.82 -4.79 -13.92
N GLN A 30 48.80 -5.09 -13.11
CA GLN A 30 48.56 -6.43 -12.55
C GLN A 30 47.07 -6.75 -12.52
N ARG A 31 46.66 -7.74 -13.31
CA ARG A 31 45.30 -8.25 -13.39
C ARG A 31 45.26 -9.73 -13.08
N SER A 32 44.19 -10.18 -12.42
CA SER A 32 44.00 -11.61 -12.16
C SER A 32 43.53 -12.33 -13.42
N ALA A 33 44.28 -13.34 -13.87
CA ALA A 33 43.89 -14.23 -14.97
C ALA A 33 42.64 -15.10 -14.65
N LEU A 34 42.18 -15.11 -13.39
CA LEU A 34 40.90 -15.71 -12.99
C LEU A 34 39.69 -14.81 -13.33
N GLN A 35 39.92 -13.52 -13.60
CA GLN A 35 38.86 -12.52 -13.78
C GLN A 35 38.90 -11.87 -15.17
N PHE A 36 40.10 -11.69 -15.73
CA PHE A 36 40.31 -10.99 -17.00
C PHE A 36 40.95 -11.94 -18.03
N ARG A 37 40.63 -11.72 -19.30
CA ARG A 37 41.21 -12.50 -20.39
C ARG A 37 42.71 -12.24 -20.52
N HIS A 38 43.44 -13.21 -21.05
CA HIS A 38 44.79 -12.96 -21.54
C HIS A 38 44.72 -11.97 -22.70
N PRO A 39 45.47 -10.86 -22.71
CA PRO A 39 45.50 -9.94 -23.83
C PRO A 39 45.95 -10.66 -25.12
N GLU A 40 45.28 -10.40 -26.25
CA GLU A 40 45.65 -11.01 -27.53
C GLU A 40 47.07 -10.65 -27.99
N ASN A 41 47.58 -9.50 -27.53
CA ASN A 41 48.91 -8.99 -27.85
C ASN A 41 49.83 -9.05 -26.61
N SER A 42 51.07 -9.50 -26.82
CA SER A 42 52.13 -9.48 -25.80
C SER A 42 52.65 -8.08 -25.47
N GLN A 43 52.16 -7.05 -26.16
CA GLN A 43 52.48 -5.65 -25.91
C GLN A 43 51.20 -4.79 -25.88
N ILE A 44 51.08 -3.94 -24.86
CA ILE A 44 50.02 -2.95 -24.73
C ILE A 44 50.65 -1.56 -24.82
N THR A 45 50.15 -0.74 -25.74
CA THR A 45 50.60 0.64 -25.92
C THR A 45 49.57 1.61 -25.35
N LEU A 46 50.00 2.45 -24.41
CA LEU A 46 49.19 3.42 -23.68
C LEU A 46 49.55 4.83 -24.10
N SER A 47 48.62 5.55 -24.71
CA SER A 47 48.73 7.00 -24.86
C SER A 47 48.16 7.69 -23.62
N TYR A 48 48.90 8.66 -23.08
CA TYR A 48 48.49 9.49 -21.95
C TYR A 48 48.93 10.94 -22.16
N LEU A 49 48.24 11.88 -21.53
CA LEU A 49 48.60 13.30 -21.56
C LEU A 49 49.47 13.62 -20.35
N SER A 50 50.62 14.24 -20.60
CA SER A 50 51.52 14.78 -19.56
C SER A 50 51.86 16.22 -19.94
N ASN A 51 51.56 17.17 -19.05
CA ASN A 51 51.72 18.62 -19.30
C ASN A 51 51.03 19.13 -20.60
N GLY A 52 49.94 18.47 -21.02
CA GLY A 52 49.22 18.78 -22.26
C GLY A 52 49.78 18.11 -23.52
N GLU A 53 50.96 17.49 -23.46
CA GLU A 53 51.54 16.73 -24.56
C GLU A 53 51.11 15.27 -24.51
N SER A 54 50.81 14.68 -25.67
CA SER A 54 50.50 13.26 -25.78
C SER A 54 51.79 12.44 -25.78
N GLN A 55 51.99 11.65 -24.74
CA GLN A 55 53.08 10.70 -24.61
C GLN A 55 52.56 9.26 -24.77
N THR A 56 53.46 8.35 -25.14
CA THR A 56 53.10 6.96 -25.42
C THR A 56 54.07 6.03 -24.68
N LEU A 57 53.52 5.07 -23.93
CA LEU A 57 54.28 4.03 -23.22
C LEU A 57 53.86 2.65 -23.70
N THR A 58 54.82 1.83 -24.12
CA THR A 58 54.58 0.44 -24.50
C THR A 58 55.07 -0.48 -23.39
N TYR A 59 54.17 -1.33 -22.88
CA TYR A 59 54.44 -2.32 -21.85
C TYR A 59 54.36 -3.72 -22.45
N ASN A 60 55.33 -4.57 -22.14
CA ASN A 60 55.21 -6.01 -22.37
C ASN A 60 54.25 -6.61 -21.33
N VAL A 61 53.35 -7.49 -21.76
CA VAL A 61 52.47 -8.26 -20.90
C VAL A 61 53.17 -9.56 -20.52
N TYR A 62 53.20 -9.86 -19.23
CA TYR A 62 53.74 -11.11 -18.70
C TYR A 62 52.69 -11.80 -17.84
N VAL A 63 52.49 -13.10 -18.04
CA VAL A 63 51.75 -13.96 -17.10
C VAL A 63 52.74 -14.54 -16.12
N TYR A 64 52.56 -14.23 -14.85
CA TYR A 64 53.30 -14.84 -13.75
C TYR A 64 52.33 -15.71 -12.93
N MET A 65 52.76 -16.93 -12.67
CA MET A 65 52.03 -17.89 -11.85
C MET A 65 52.64 -17.86 -10.45
N SER A 66 51.81 -17.79 -9.40
CA SER A 66 52.27 -17.64 -8.02
C SER A 66 52.93 -18.91 -7.45
N GLU A 67 52.72 -20.05 -8.09
CA GLU A 67 53.22 -21.36 -7.67
C GLU A 67 53.86 -22.11 -8.85
N PRO A 68 54.85 -23.00 -8.62
CA PRO A 68 55.45 -23.81 -9.67
C PRO A 68 54.47 -24.87 -10.19
N ILE A 69 54.26 -24.90 -11.50
CA ILE A 69 53.30 -25.81 -12.14
C ILE A 69 54.07 -26.90 -12.88
N GLY A 70 53.85 -28.16 -12.49
CA GLY A 70 54.48 -29.32 -13.15
C GLY A 70 53.91 -29.59 -14.55
N ASN A 71 52.59 -29.51 -14.71
CA ASN A 71 51.90 -29.66 -15.98
C ASN A 71 50.59 -28.85 -15.97
N LEU A 72 50.31 -28.10 -17.05
CA LEU A 72 49.10 -27.30 -17.19
C LEU A 72 47.81 -28.17 -17.16
N ALA A 73 47.92 -29.43 -17.60
CA ALA A 73 46.82 -30.39 -17.57
C ALA A 73 46.35 -30.74 -16.14
N ASP A 74 47.25 -30.65 -15.15
CA ASP A 74 46.96 -31.02 -13.75
C ASP A 74 46.23 -29.89 -12.99
N LEU A 75 46.24 -28.65 -13.51
CA LEU A 75 45.56 -27.49 -12.92
C LEU A 75 44.04 -27.48 -13.14
N CYS A 76 43.63 -28.00 -14.29
CA CYS A 76 42.23 -28.06 -14.72
C CYS A 76 41.90 -29.49 -15.15
N PRO A 77 41.90 -30.47 -14.24
CA PRO A 77 41.56 -31.84 -14.58
C PRO A 77 40.10 -31.93 -15.06
N ILE A 78 39.85 -32.79 -16.05
CA ILE A 78 38.50 -33.09 -16.54
C ILE A 78 37.71 -33.76 -15.41
N HIS A 79 36.48 -33.33 -15.20
CA HIS A 79 35.63 -33.87 -14.14
C HIS A 79 35.26 -35.35 -14.43
N PRO A 80 35.24 -36.24 -13.42
CA PRO A 80 34.97 -37.67 -13.61
C PRO A 80 33.69 -38.01 -14.41
N ASP A 81 32.63 -37.19 -14.29
CA ASP A 81 31.38 -37.27 -15.09
C ASP A 81 31.59 -37.25 -16.63
N TYR A 82 32.75 -36.77 -17.07
CA TYR A 82 33.15 -36.56 -18.47
C TYR A 82 34.41 -37.32 -18.88
N THR A 83 35.16 -37.90 -17.93
CA THR A 83 36.13 -38.94 -18.28
C THR A 83 35.34 -40.14 -18.80
N LEU A 84 35.24 -40.23 -20.13
CA LEU A 84 34.76 -41.43 -20.80
C LEU A 84 35.45 -42.65 -20.20
N ASN A 85 34.75 -43.78 -20.13
CA ASN A 85 35.37 -45.09 -20.10
C ASN A 85 36.06 -45.37 -21.46
N ALA A 86 36.98 -44.50 -21.88
CA ALA A 86 38.11 -44.89 -22.71
C ALA A 86 38.76 -46.05 -21.96
N GLY A 87 38.60 -47.26 -22.51
CA GLY A 87 38.58 -48.46 -21.68
C GLY A 87 39.83 -48.61 -20.82
N LYS A 88 39.69 -49.35 -19.72
CA LYS A 88 40.77 -49.73 -18.77
C LYS A 88 41.98 -50.46 -19.41
N ASN A 89 42.03 -50.56 -20.74
CA ASN A 89 43.05 -51.20 -21.57
C ASN A 89 43.92 -50.23 -22.38
N GLN A 90 43.76 -48.89 -22.33
CA GLN A 90 44.64 -47.95 -23.05
C GLN A 90 45.37 -46.90 -22.22
N ILE A 91 45.09 -46.76 -20.91
CA ILE A 91 45.97 -46.00 -20.00
C ILE A 91 46.92 -46.96 -19.26
N GLN A 92 47.63 -47.79 -20.02
CA GLN A 92 48.94 -48.27 -19.57
C GLN A 92 49.98 -47.22 -19.93
N LYS A 93 50.88 -46.96 -18.99
CA LYS A 93 51.95 -45.95 -19.05
C LYS A 93 52.80 -46.04 -20.33
N ASN A 94 52.49 -45.23 -21.33
CA ASN A 94 53.49 -44.82 -22.32
C ASN A 94 54.09 -43.47 -21.90
N ARG A 95 55.13 -43.53 -21.06
CA ARG A 95 56.18 -42.51 -21.08
C ARG A 95 56.94 -42.67 -22.40
N LEU A 96 56.40 -42.10 -23.47
CA LEU A 96 57.18 -41.81 -24.66
C LEU A 96 57.97 -40.54 -24.37
N VAL A 97 59.26 -40.71 -24.09
CA VAL A 97 60.23 -39.64 -24.26
C VAL A 97 60.33 -39.42 -25.77
N VAL A 98 59.95 -38.24 -26.24
CA VAL A 98 59.97 -37.87 -27.65
C VAL A 98 61.15 -36.94 -27.87
N ASP A 99 62.21 -37.48 -28.48
CA ASP A 99 63.53 -36.84 -28.56
C ASP A 99 63.65 -35.74 -29.63
N THR A 100 62.57 -35.43 -30.38
CA THR A 100 62.59 -34.41 -31.46
C THR A 100 61.49 -33.35 -31.32
N GLU A 101 61.84 -32.08 -31.55
CA GLU A 101 60.90 -30.95 -31.54
C GLU A 101 59.76 -31.13 -32.56
N GLU A 102 60.03 -31.74 -33.72
CA GLU A 102 59.03 -31.89 -34.78
C GLU A 102 57.92 -32.88 -34.41
N GLU A 103 58.24 -33.95 -33.71
CA GLU A 103 57.25 -34.92 -33.19
C GLU A 103 56.48 -34.33 -31.99
N GLN A 104 57.13 -33.55 -31.12
CA GLN A 104 56.43 -32.80 -30.07
C GLN A 104 55.44 -31.79 -30.67
N ARG A 105 55.82 -31.10 -31.76
CA ARG A 105 54.93 -30.16 -32.45
C ARG A 105 53.74 -30.86 -33.11
N LYS A 106 53.96 -31.99 -33.79
CA LYS A 106 52.87 -32.81 -34.37
C LYS A 106 51.92 -33.35 -33.29
N LEU A 107 52.46 -33.81 -32.16
CA LEU A 107 51.64 -34.27 -31.04
C LEU A 107 50.82 -33.12 -30.43
N ALA A 108 51.39 -31.92 -30.30
CA ALA A 108 50.68 -30.73 -29.85
C ALA A 108 49.59 -30.28 -30.85
N GLU A 109 49.88 -30.28 -32.15
CA GLU A 109 48.92 -30.01 -33.23
C GLU A 109 47.75 -31.02 -33.19
N GLU A 110 48.01 -32.32 -32.98
CA GLU A 110 46.97 -33.35 -32.88
C GLU A 110 46.14 -33.24 -31.59
N TYR A 111 46.77 -32.89 -30.45
CA TYR A 111 46.06 -32.62 -29.20
C TYR A 111 45.18 -31.36 -29.30
N GLN A 112 45.65 -30.30 -29.95
CA GLN A 112 44.87 -29.11 -30.19
C GLN A 112 43.66 -29.41 -31.08
N LEU A 113 43.85 -30.17 -32.17
CA LEU A 113 42.75 -30.59 -33.05
C LEU A 113 41.66 -31.37 -32.27
N ARG A 114 42.06 -32.29 -31.39
CA ARG A 114 41.12 -33.04 -30.53
C ARG A 114 40.43 -32.17 -29.48
N LEU A 115 41.09 -31.13 -28.96
CA LEU A 115 40.47 -30.14 -28.08
C LEU A 115 39.44 -29.29 -28.84
N ASP A 116 39.78 -28.83 -30.04
CA ASP A 116 38.91 -28.04 -30.90
C ASP A 116 37.66 -28.84 -31.32
N GLU A 117 37.81 -30.10 -31.72
CA GLU A 117 36.68 -31.01 -32.00
C GLU A 117 35.76 -31.22 -30.79
N GLN A 118 36.34 -31.41 -29.59
CA GLN A 118 35.55 -31.53 -28.35
C GLN A 118 34.87 -30.22 -27.97
N GLN A 119 35.50 -29.08 -28.23
CA GLN A 119 34.93 -27.76 -27.97
C GLN A 119 33.79 -27.46 -28.95
N ILE A 120 33.95 -27.72 -30.24
CA ILE A 120 32.88 -27.62 -31.25
C ILE A 120 31.69 -28.52 -30.86
N ARG A 121 31.96 -29.75 -30.42
CA ARG A 121 30.92 -30.66 -29.95
C ARG A 121 30.21 -30.12 -28.70
N MET A 122 30.94 -29.62 -27.70
CA MET A 122 30.34 -29.00 -26.51
C MET A 122 29.51 -27.77 -26.86
N THR A 123 30.02 -26.87 -27.71
CA THR A 123 29.27 -25.69 -28.17
C THR A 123 27.97 -26.12 -28.84
N ARG A 124 28.00 -27.14 -29.70
CA ARG A 124 26.80 -27.68 -30.32
C ARG A 124 25.84 -28.34 -29.32
N GLU A 125 26.32 -29.11 -28.35
CA GLU A 125 25.48 -29.70 -27.29
C GLU A 125 24.85 -28.59 -26.41
N LEU A 126 25.59 -27.50 -26.12
CA LEU A 126 25.08 -26.31 -25.43
C LEU A 126 24.04 -25.56 -26.28
N GLU A 127 24.29 -25.38 -27.58
CA GLU A 127 23.37 -24.75 -28.52
C GLU A 127 22.09 -25.58 -28.70
N GLU A 128 22.17 -26.92 -28.67
CA GLU A 128 21.00 -27.80 -28.68
C GLU A 128 20.20 -27.69 -27.36
N TRP A 129 20.86 -27.50 -26.21
CA TRP A 129 20.21 -27.21 -24.91
C TRP A 129 19.60 -25.80 -24.81
N ILE A 130 20.21 -24.81 -25.46
CA ILE A 130 19.77 -23.41 -25.45
C ILE A 130 18.76 -23.13 -26.58
N ARG A 131 18.62 -24.04 -27.56
CA ARG A 131 17.72 -23.87 -28.70
C ARG A 131 16.27 -23.72 -28.21
N PRO A 132 15.57 -22.62 -28.55
CA PRO A 132 14.15 -22.48 -28.22
C PRO A 132 13.38 -23.64 -28.86
N GLN A 133 12.53 -24.32 -28.08
CA GLN A 133 11.59 -25.25 -28.70
C GLN A 133 10.69 -24.47 -29.67
N PRO A 134 10.33 -25.05 -30.83
CA PRO A 134 9.35 -24.43 -31.72
C PRO A 134 8.07 -24.16 -30.95
N LEU A 135 7.46 -22.99 -31.17
CA LEU A 135 6.12 -22.70 -30.67
C LEU A 135 5.13 -23.65 -31.35
N ILE A 136 4.88 -24.80 -30.70
CA ILE A 136 3.71 -25.62 -30.99
C ILE A 136 2.50 -24.77 -30.59
N PRO A 137 1.58 -24.46 -31.51
CA PRO A 137 0.30 -23.89 -31.13
C PRO A 137 -0.43 -24.98 -30.34
N HIS A 138 -0.46 -24.85 -29.01
CA HIS A 138 -1.29 -25.74 -28.22
C HIS A 138 -2.76 -25.50 -28.62
N PRO A 139 -3.52 -26.54 -28.98
CA PRO A 139 -4.97 -26.41 -29.03
C PRO A 139 -5.47 -26.02 -27.64
N GLU A 140 -6.63 -25.35 -27.57
CA GLU A 140 -7.23 -24.86 -26.32
C GLU A 140 -7.19 -25.96 -25.24
N ILE A 141 -6.29 -25.79 -24.26
CA ILE A 141 -6.17 -26.70 -23.13
C ILE A 141 -7.25 -26.29 -22.14
N ASP A 142 -8.21 -27.19 -21.95
CA ASP A 142 -9.19 -27.10 -20.87
C ASP A 142 -8.44 -27.07 -19.53
N ILE A 143 -8.53 -25.93 -18.85
CA ILE A 143 -7.79 -25.66 -17.61
C ILE A 143 -8.31 -26.57 -16.49
N GLU A 144 -9.62 -26.87 -16.47
CA GLU A 144 -10.21 -27.75 -15.43
C GLU A 144 -9.65 -29.18 -15.54
N GLN A 145 -9.42 -29.70 -16.75
CA GLN A 145 -8.78 -31.02 -16.93
C GLN A 145 -7.31 -31.06 -16.50
N TYR A 146 -6.58 -29.94 -16.60
CA TYR A 146 -5.17 -29.91 -16.19
C TYR A 146 -5.00 -29.67 -14.70
N GLU A 147 -5.91 -28.91 -14.07
CA GLU A 147 -6.00 -28.78 -12.62
C GLU A 147 -6.38 -30.12 -11.99
N GLN A 148 -7.45 -30.78 -12.44
CA GLN A 148 -7.83 -32.14 -11.99
C GLN A 148 -6.69 -33.15 -12.08
N LYS A 149 -5.90 -33.14 -13.16
CA LYS A 149 -4.81 -34.11 -13.35
C LYS A 149 -3.54 -33.79 -12.56
N TYR A 150 -3.41 -32.57 -12.06
CA TYR A 150 -2.32 -32.15 -11.17
C TYR A 150 -2.70 -32.32 -9.71
N ASP A 151 -3.98 -32.15 -9.39
CA ASP A 151 -4.57 -32.49 -8.10
C ASP A 151 -4.63 -34.02 -7.92
N GLU A 152 -5.01 -34.83 -8.92
CA GLU A 152 -4.90 -36.31 -8.88
C GLU A 152 -3.48 -36.83 -8.56
N PHE A 153 -2.41 -36.06 -8.85
CA PHE A 153 -1.04 -36.45 -8.52
C PHE A 153 -0.64 -36.11 -7.07
N TRP A 154 -1.43 -35.29 -6.37
CA TRP A 154 -1.16 -34.82 -5.00
C TRP A 154 -2.33 -35.02 -4.01
N GLU A 155 -3.52 -35.44 -4.46
CA GLU A 155 -4.65 -35.94 -3.63
C GLU A 155 -4.49 -37.42 -3.26
N ASP A 156 -3.38 -38.04 -3.64
CA ASP A 156 -2.96 -39.34 -3.13
C ASP A 156 -2.62 -39.20 -1.63
N GLU A 157 -3.65 -39.29 -0.76
CA GLU A 157 -3.51 -39.27 0.70
C GLU A 157 -2.53 -40.35 1.17
N GLU A 158 -2.45 -41.48 0.46
CA GLU A 158 -1.51 -42.58 0.75
C GLU A 158 -0.05 -42.12 0.53
N LEU A 159 0.22 -41.31 -0.50
CA LEU A 159 1.52 -40.66 -0.73
C LEU A 159 1.80 -39.53 0.27
N ILE A 160 0.80 -38.78 0.72
CA ILE A 160 0.96 -37.74 1.75
C ILE A 160 1.33 -38.37 3.11
N GLU A 161 0.57 -39.39 3.54
CA GLU A 161 0.85 -40.14 4.77
C GLU A 161 2.19 -40.88 4.69
N ASP A 162 2.55 -41.46 3.54
CA ASP A 162 3.85 -42.08 3.32
C ASP A 162 5.00 -41.06 3.37
N LEU A 163 4.85 -39.86 2.82
CA LEU A 163 5.87 -38.80 2.88
C LEU A 163 6.01 -38.21 4.29
N GLN A 164 4.92 -37.96 5.01
CA GLN A 164 4.97 -37.57 6.43
C GLN A 164 5.57 -38.68 7.29
N GLY A 165 5.12 -39.92 7.11
CA GLY A 165 5.65 -41.10 7.79
C GLY A 165 7.14 -41.31 7.53
N LYS A 166 7.62 -41.12 6.29
CA LYS A 166 9.05 -41.18 5.95
C LYS A 166 9.85 -40.03 6.56
N TYR A 167 9.28 -38.83 6.65
CA TYR A 167 9.94 -37.69 7.30
C TYR A 167 10.06 -37.91 8.82
N GLU A 168 9.01 -38.40 9.48
CA GLU A 168 9.02 -38.75 10.90
C GLU A 168 9.92 -39.95 11.21
N GLN A 169 9.86 -41.02 10.40
CA GLN A 169 10.79 -42.15 10.52
C GLN A 169 12.24 -41.74 10.31
N LYS A 170 12.53 -40.78 9.42
CA LYS A 170 13.88 -40.24 9.25
C LYS A 170 14.32 -39.47 10.50
N GLN A 171 13.47 -38.59 11.05
CA GLN A 171 13.76 -37.92 12.32
C GLN A 171 13.90 -38.88 13.53
N GLN A 172 13.31 -40.07 13.47
CA GLN A 172 13.49 -41.13 14.46
C GLN A 172 14.77 -41.95 14.22
N LYS A 173 15.14 -42.27 12.97
CA LYS A 173 16.41 -42.93 12.62
C LYS A 173 17.63 -42.04 12.89
N ASP A 174 17.54 -40.75 12.58
CA ASP A 174 18.59 -39.77 12.94
C ASP A 174 18.76 -39.61 14.47
N LYS A 175 17.84 -40.16 15.29
CA LYS A 175 17.94 -40.29 16.76
C LYS A 175 18.35 -41.70 17.24
N ILE A 176 18.29 -42.73 16.39
CA ILE A 176 18.55 -44.13 16.72
C ILE A 176 19.44 -44.72 15.63
N GLY A 177 20.76 -44.58 15.83
CA GLY A 177 21.78 -44.80 14.80
C GLY A 177 21.84 -46.21 14.20
N ASP A 178 22.31 -46.26 12.95
CA ASP A 178 22.26 -47.39 12.04
C ASP A 178 23.03 -48.66 12.47
N THR A 179 22.53 -49.80 11.99
CA THR A 179 23.17 -51.11 12.03
C THR A 179 23.62 -51.57 10.64
N VAL A 180 24.91 -51.40 10.30
CA VAL A 180 25.64 -52.26 9.35
C VAL A 180 27.12 -52.41 9.77
N ASP A 181 27.64 -53.64 9.65
CA ASP A 181 29.05 -54.07 9.77
C ASP A 181 29.80 -53.85 11.11
N GLU A 182 29.44 -54.66 12.11
CA GLU A 182 29.92 -54.59 13.49
C GLU A 182 31.44 -54.72 13.72
N LYS A 183 32.27 -55.13 12.75
CA LYS A 183 33.73 -55.30 12.96
C LYS A 183 34.56 -54.07 12.62
N GLN A 184 34.43 -53.52 11.41
CA GLN A 184 35.16 -52.29 11.06
C GLN A 184 34.60 -51.07 11.80
N VAL A 185 33.28 -51.03 12.02
CA VAL A 185 32.64 -49.98 12.81
C VAL A 185 33.09 -50.05 14.27
N HIS A 186 33.31 -51.23 14.87
CA HIS A 186 33.75 -51.29 16.28
C HIS A 186 35.20 -50.81 16.48
N GLU A 187 36.13 -51.08 15.55
CA GLU A 187 37.49 -50.50 15.60
C GLU A 187 37.51 -49.00 15.33
N GLN A 188 36.73 -48.51 14.36
CA GLN A 188 36.61 -47.06 14.12
C GLN A 188 35.92 -46.35 15.29
N LYS A 189 34.86 -46.95 15.85
CA LYS A 189 34.13 -46.41 17.00
C LYS A 189 34.96 -46.46 18.28
N GLN A 190 35.79 -47.48 18.51
CA GLN A 190 36.78 -47.44 19.60
C GLN A 190 37.78 -46.30 19.42
N LYS A 191 38.36 -46.10 18.23
CA LYS A 191 39.27 -44.97 17.97
C LYS A 191 38.58 -43.62 18.10
N GLN A 192 37.34 -43.50 17.66
CA GLN A 192 36.55 -42.28 17.71
C GLN A 192 36.03 -41.99 19.12
N ASP A 193 35.69 -43.02 19.91
CA ASP A 193 35.39 -42.89 21.34
C ASP A 193 36.65 -42.57 22.15
N GLU A 194 37.82 -43.16 21.85
CA GLU A 194 39.10 -42.78 22.46
C GLU A 194 39.46 -41.32 22.16
N GLN A 195 39.33 -40.90 20.89
CA GLN A 195 39.52 -39.52 20.48
C GLN A 195 38.51 -38.59 21.18
N TYR A 196 37.22 -38.94 21.21
CA TYR A 196 36.19 -38.16 21.89
C TYR A 196 36.41 -38.10 23.40
N GLN A 197 36.92 -39.15 24.06
CA GLN A 197 37.30 -39.11 25.47
C GLN A 197 38.59 -38.32 25.69
N GLN A 198 39.51 -38.26 24.73
CA GLN A 198 40.65 -37.35 24.73
C GLN A 198 40.19 -35.90 24.59
N GLU A 199 39.36 -35.58 23.61
CA GLU A 199 38.75 -34.25 23.43
C GLU A 199 37.92 -33.85 24.66
N LYS A 200 37.17 -34.77 25.27
CA LYS A 200 36.41 -34.51 26.50
C LYS A 200 37.29 -34.32 27.73
N LYS A 201 38.48 -34.93 27.78
CA LYS A 201 39.52 -34.64 28.78
C LYS A 201 40.17 -33.27 28.51
N ILE A 202 40.46 -32.94 27.26
CA ILE A 202 41.00 -31.63 26.84
C ILE A 202 39.98 -30.52 27.14
N ILE A 203 38.70 -30.70 26.82
CA ILE A 203 37.62 -29.75 27.14
C ILE A 203 37.46 -29.62 28.66
N LYS A 204 37.54 -30.70 29.44
CA LYS A 204 37.53 -30.61 30.92
C LYS A 204 38.78 -29.94 31.49
N GLN A 205 39.93 -30.08 30.83
CA GLN A 205 41.18 -29.42 31.19
C GLN A 205 41.09 -27.92 30.90
N ILE A 206 40.65 -27.55 29.68
CA ILE A 206 40.33 -26.17 29.27
C ILE A 206 39.28 -25.56 30.22
N GLN A 207 38.22 -26.29 30.59
CA GLN A 207 37.21 -25.81 31.55
C GLN A 207 37.80 -25.60 32.95
N LYS A 208 38.72 -26.45 33.43
CA LYS A 208 39.45 -26.24 34.69
C LYS A 208 40.36 -25.02 34.63
N GLU A 209 41.06 -24.82 33.53
CA GLU A 209 41.95 -23.68 33.31
C GLU A 209 41.14 -22.37 33.17
N THR A 210 39.99 -22.42 32.49
CA THR A 210 39.03 -21.31 32.36
C THR A 210 38.36 -20.97 33.70
N GLN A 211 38.14 -21.95 34.58
CA GLN A 211 37.64 -21.72 35.95
C GLN A 211 38.70 -21.17 36.91
N GLN A 212 40.00 -21.27 36.58
CA GLN A 212 41.08 -20.66 37.38
C GLN A 212 41.38 -19.22 36.97
N THR A 213 41.04 -18.80 35.75
CA THR A 213 40.92 -17.37 35.40
C THR A 213 39.61 -16.80 35.94
N LYS A 214 39.68 -15.98 36.99
CA LYS A 214 38.52 -15.32 37.61
C LYS A 214 37.61 -14.66 36.54
N PRO A 215 36.34 -15.07 36.39
CA PRO A 215 35.41 -14.37 35.51
C PRO A 215 34.95 -13.10 36.22
N ASN A 216 35.37 -11.94 35.72
CA ASN A 216 34.76 -10.67 36.11
C ASN A 216 33.38 -10.56 35.43
N GLU A 217 32.34 -10.62 36.25
CA GLU A 217 31.06 -9.91 36.11
C GLU A 217 30.41 -9.89 34.71
N THR A 218 29.55 -10.87 34.46
CA THR A 218 28.43 -10.74 33.52
C THR A 218 27.32 -9.91 34.16
N GLU A 219 27.17 -8.64 33.77
CA GLU A 219 26.00 -7.83 34.10
C GLU A 219 24.75 -8.36 33.38
N TYR A 220 23.63 -8.44 34.11
CA TYR A 220 22.30 -8.69 33.56
C TYR A 220 21.51 -7.37 33.58
N GLU A 221 21.15 -6.85 32.40
CA GLU A 221 20.09 -5.84 32.23
C GLU A 221 18.95 -6.46 31.41
N ASP A 222 17.71 -6.30 31.88
CA ASP A 222 16.45 -6.64 31.19
C ASP A 222 16.36 -8.04 30.53
N GLY A 223 17.02 -9.04 31.13
CA GLY A 223 16.84 -10.46 30.75
C GLY A 223 17.48 -10.86 29.41
N VAL A 224 18.24 -9.98 28.76
CA VAL A 224 18.98 -10.28 27.53
C VAL A 224 20.42 -10.63 27.88
N ILE A 225 20.88 -11.81 27.46
CA ILE A 225 22.32 -12.13 27.50
C ILE A 225 23.00 -11.21 26.50
N ILE A 226 23.80 -10.24 26.99
CA ILE A 226 24.61 -9.36 26.13
C ILE A 226 25.94 -10.08 25.85
N PRO A 227 26.16 -10.68 24.65
CA PRO A 227 27.50 -11.10 24.28
C PRO A 227 28.38 -9.87 24.20
N HIS A 228 29.33 -9.74 25.15
CA HIS A 228 30.29 -8.63 25.32
C HIS A 228 29.89 -7.29 24.68
N LYS A 229 29.42 -6.31 25.48
CA LYS A 229 29.41 -4.87 25.11
C LYS A 229 30.69 -4.56 24.33
N GLY A 230 30.58 -4.42 23.00
CA GLY A 230 31.74 -4.48 22.10
C GLY A 230 32.73 -3.41 22.48
N ARG A 231 33.88 -3.81 23.07
CA ARG A 231 34.72 -2.92 23.91
C ARG A 231 35.01 -1.60 23.21
N LEU A 232 34.26 -0.56 23.60
CA LEU A 232 34.31 0.76 22.97
C LEU A 232 35.72 1.33 23.11
N LYS A 233 36.25 1.87 22.00
CA LYS A 233 37.56 2.52 21.97
C LYS A 233 37.39 3.93 21.43
N THR A 234 38.03 4.88 22.10
CA THR A 234 38.15 6.26 21.65
C THR A 234 39.48 6.44 20.93
N LYS A 235 39.49 7.15 19.81
CA LYS A 235 40.71 7.62 19.15
C LYS A 235 40.61 9.13 18.87
N THR A 236 41.66 9.83 19.25
CA THR A 236 41.82 11.28 19.13
C THR A 236 43.10 11.52 18.35
N ARG A 237 43.05 12.37 17.32
CA ARG A 237 44.23 12.86 16.61
C ARG A 237 44.40 14.33 16.97
N SER A 238 45.58 14.73 17.44
CA SER A 238 45.79 16.02 18.13
C SER A 238 45.66 17.28 17.27
N ASN A 239 45.51 17.15 15.95
CA ASN A 239 45.70 18.25 14.99
C ASN A 239 44.52 18.49 14.03
N GLU A 240 43.44 17.72 14.12
CA GLU A 240 42.28 17.77 13.20
C GLU A 240 40.98 17.51 14.02
N ASP A 241 39.84 18.11 13.65
CA ASP A 241 38.52 17.99 14.33
C ASP A 241 37.87 16.58 14.22
N THR A 242 38.67 15.58 13.87
CA THR A 242 38.32 14.21 13.52
C THR A 242 38.27 13.29 14.75
N ASN A 243 37.60 13.73 15.82
CA ASN A 243 37.46 12.93 17.04
C ASN A 243 36.38 11.86 16.88
N TYR A 244 36.76 10.59 17.01
CA TYR A 244 35.84 9.48 16.81
C TYR A 244 35.94 8.38 17.87
N GLN A 245 34.79 7.76 18.14
CA GLN A 245 34.65 6.55 18.92
C GLN A 245 34.35 5.39 17.97
N TYR A 246 34.75 4.17 18.32
CA TYR A 246 34.45 2.99 17.52
C TYR A 246 34.28 1.74 18.37
N TRP A 247 33.36 0.89 17.93
CA TRP A 247 33.16 -0.44 18.47
C TRP A 247 34.10 -1.43 17.75
N ASN A 248 34.48 -2.51 18.43
CA ASN A 248 35.25 -3.58 17.78
C ASN A 248 34.44 -4.14 16.59
N PRO A 249 35.11 -4.53 15.50
CA PRO A 249 34.43 -5.17 14.38
C PRO A 249 33.80 -6.50 14.81
N TYR A 250 32.75 -6.89 14.11
CA TYR A 250 32.19 -8.23 14.10
C TYR A 250 32.49 -8.88 12.73
N PRO A 251 33.01 -10.13 12.70
CA PRO A 251 33.68 -10.82 13.79
C PRO A 251 34.93 -10.06 14.27
N ALA A 252 35.41 -10.37 15.47
CA ALA A 252 36.56 -9.69 16.08
C ALA A 252 37.90 -9.95 15.37
N SER A 253 37.95 -10.95 14.49
CA SER A 253 39.10 -11.34 13.67
C SER A 253 38.64 -11.80 12.27
N GLY A 254 39.49 -11.62 11.27
CA GLY A 254 39.17 -11.91 9.87
C GLY A 254 38.59 -10.71 9.13
N ILE A 255 37.73 -10.97 8.13
CA ILE A 255 37.07 -9.93 7.33
C ILE A 255 35.97 -9.28 8.16
N ILE A 256 35.96 -7.95 8.22
CA ILE A 256 34.95 -7.16 8.95
C ILE A 256 33.60 -7.32 8.23
N GLN A 257 32.63 -7.95 8.89
CA GLN A 257 31.26 -8.10 8.39
C GLN A 257 30.38 -6.92 8.82
N LEU A 258 30.61 -6.40 10.03
CA LEU A 258 29.90 -5.27 10.61
C LEU A 258 30.80 -4.46 11.54
N GLN A 259 30.72 -3.13 11.51
CA GLN A 259 31.39 -2.27 12.48
C GLN A 259 30.64 -0.95 12.69
N ALA A 260 30.69 -0.39 13.89
CA ALA A 260 30.11 0.92 14.19
C ALA A 260 31.16 1.97 14.59
N TYR A 261 30.87 3.22 14.26
CA TYR A 261 31.66 4.41 14.63
C TYR A 261 30.74 5.55 15.07
N ARG A 262 31.29 6.52 15.82
CA ARG A 262 30.61 7.78 16.13
C ARG A 262 31.57 8.95 15.93
N LEU A 263 31.23 9.89 15.06
CA LEU A 263 31.96 11.15 14.88
C LEU A 263 31.50 12.12 15.96
N THR A 264 32.28 12.23 17.03
CA THR A 264 31.87 12.95 18.25
C THR A 264 31.65 14.43 18.02
N SER A 265 32.42 15.06 17.13
CA SER A 265 32.32 16.48 16.78
C SER A 265 31.08 16.87 15.96
N ARG A 266 30.37 15.89 15.38
CA ARG A 266 29.17 16.12 14.54
C ARG A 266 27.93 15.33 14.99
N GLN A 267 28.01 14.56 16.07
CA GLN A 267 26.96 13.63 16.53
C GLN A 267 26.45 12.69 15.41
N VAL A 268 27.35 12.19 14.57
CA VAL A 268 27.01 11.27 13.48
C VAL A 268 27.38 9.84 13.88
N GLY A 269 26.39 8.95 13.88
CA GLY A 269 26.61 7.51 13.99
C GLY A 269 26.93 6.93 12.61
N ILE A 270 27.84 5.97 12.52
CA ILE A 270 28.08 5.22 11.29
C ILE A 270 27.93 3.72 11.55
N LEU A 271 27.23 3.04 10.65
CA LEU A 271 27.16 1.59 10.57
C LEU A 271 27.79 1.12 9.25
N TYR A 272 28.98 0.53 9.33
CA TYR A 272 29.63 -0.15 8.22
C TYR A 272 29.12 -1.59 8.12
N ILE A 273 28.53 -1.95 6.99
CA ILE A 273 27.99 -3.28 6.70
C ILE A 273 28.78 -3.87 5.53
N GLY A 274 29.83 -4.64 5.84
CA GLY A 274 30.71 -5.27 4.84
C GLY A 274 30.08 -6.46 4.11
N THR A 275 29.08 -7.12 4.71
CA THR A 275 28.33 -8.22 4.07
C THR A 275 26.94 -8.40 4.69
N PHE A 276 25.98 -8.90 3.91
CA PHE A 276 24.72 -9.46 4.40
C PHE A 276 24.73 -11.00 4.46
N GLY A 277 25.89 -11.63 4.24
CA GLY A 277 26.15 -13.05 4.51
C GLY A 277 27.02 -13.22 5.76
N PRO A 278 26.52 -12.93 6.98
CA PRO A 278 27.32 -13.04 8.19
C PRO A 278 27.57 -14.50 8.57
N SER A 279 28.65 -14.73 9.31
CA SER A 279 28.99 -16.07 9.84
C SER A 279 28.00 -16.55 10.92
N ASP A 280 27.36 -15.63 11.64
CA ASP A 280 26.26 -15.88 12.57
C ASP A 280 25.23 -14.76 12.43
N GLN A 281 23.98 -15.14 12.13
CA GLN A 281 22.89 -14.21 11.81
C GLN A 281 22.28 -13.57 13.05
N ASP A 282 22.24 -14.29 14.18
CA ASP A 282 21.74 -13.79 15.44
C ASP A 282 22.72 -12.79 16.06
N ALA A 283 24.03 -13.10 16.00
CA ALA A 283 25.08 -12.18 16.40
C ALA A 283 25.06 -10.91 15.54
N PHE A 284 24.99 -11.03 14.21
CA PHE A 284 24.89 -9.90 13.29
C PHE A 284 23.68 -9.01 13.59
N ALA A 285 22.49 -9.60 13.77
CA ALA A 285 21.28 -8.87 14.13
C ALA A 285 21.39 -8.21 15.53
N ASN A 286 21.95 -8.91 16.52
CA ASN A 286 22.19 -8.34 17.85
C ASN A 286 23.06 -7.09 17.77
N TYR A 287 24.18 -7.14 17.03
CA TYR A 287 25.07 -5.98 16.89
C TYR A 287 24.39 -4.79 16.18
N ILE A 288 23.68 -5.01 15.07
CA ILE A 288 22.93 -3.93 14.39
C ILE A 288 21.92 -3.30 15.35
N PHE A 289 21.11 -4.12 16.05
CA PHE A 289 20.13 -3.62 17.01
C PHE A 289 20.79 -2.82 18.14
N MET A 290 21.88 -3.33 18.72
CA MET A 290 22.62 -2.62 19.78
C MET A 290 23.16 -1.26 19.30
N TYR A 291 23.79 -1.19 18.12
CA TYR A 291 24.33 0.06 17.61
C TYR A 291 23.24 1.09 17.30
N ILE A 292 22.17 0.67 16.63
CA ILE A 292 21.02 1.55 16.33
C ILE A 292 20.33 2.01 17.62
N ARG A 293 20.16 1.14 18.62
CA ARG A 293 19.59 1.49 19.92
C ARG A 293 20.44 2.52 20.68
N GLU A 294 21.77 2.39 20.67
CA GLU A 294 22.65 3.38 21.31
C GLU A 294 22.67 4.74 20.58
N PHE A 295 22.64 4.74 19.24
CA PHE A 295 22.59 5.99 18.46
C PHE A 295 21.26 6.73 18.60
N THR A 296 20.14 6.02 18.71
CA THR A 296 18.78 6.61 18.80
C THR A 296 18.32 6.93 20.22
N ASN A 297 18.97 6.39 21.26
CA ASN A 297 18.63 6.68 22.65
C ASN A 297 19.09 8.10 23.05
N THR A 298 18.15 9.05 23.12
CA THR A 298 18.39 10.45 23.50
C THR A 298 18.99 10.63 24.91
N SER A 299 18.87 9.63 25.79
CA SER A 299 19.50 9.60 27.11
C SER A 299 20.91 9.00 27.10
N SER A 300 21.38 8.43 25.98
CA SER A 300 22.72 7.85 25.85
C SER A 300 23.74 8.93 25.49
N GLN A 301 24.92 8.87 26.10
CA GLN A 301 26.07 9.71 25.69
C GLN A 301 26.55 9.43 24.26
N TYR A 302 26.07 8.32 23.66
CA TYR A 302 26.35 7.90 22.29
C TYR A 302 25.25 8.31 21.30
N HIS A 303 24.25 9.08 21.74
CA HIS A 303 23.22 9.61 20.86
C HIS A 303 23.84 10.32 19.64
N CYS A 304 23.18 10.15 18.51
CA CYS A 304 23.56 10.71 17.23
C CYS A 304 22.32 11.30 16.56
N ASP A 305 22.41 12.56 16.14
CA ASP A 305 21.35 13.28 15.42
C ASP A 305 21.19 12.73 13.98
N ARG A 306 22.25 12.10 13.44
CA ARG A 306 22.35 11.65 12.05
C ARG A 306 23.01 10.28 11.94
N LEU A 307 22.70 9.56 10.85
CA LEU A 307 23.21 8.21 10.59
C LEU A 307 23.88 8.11 9.21
N ILE A 308 25.03 7.45 9.14
CA ILE A 308 25.65 7.01 7.89
C ILE A 308 25.58 5.48 7.81
N LEU A 309 25.10 4.95 6.70
CA LEU A 309 25.17 3.53 6.35
C LEU A 309 26.22 3.33 5.27
N ASP A 310 27.33 2.70 5.61
CA ASP A 310 28.40 2.41 4.64
C ASP A 310 28.26 0.96 4.16
N VAL A 311 27.97 0.80 2.87
CA VAL A 311 27.80 -0.51 2.19
C VAL A 311 28.79 -0.70 1.04
N GLN A 312 29.90 0.06 1.02
CA GLN A 312 30.90 -0.03 -0.04
C GLN A 312 31.50 -1.44 -0.15
N GLY A 313 31.53 -1.98 -1.38
CA GLY A 313 32.09 -3.30 -1.67
C GLY A 313 31.34 -4.49 -1.09
N ASN A 314 30.16 -4.29 -0.48
CA ASN A 314 29.33 -5.36 0.08
C ASN A 314 28.70 -6.19 -1.06
N GLY A 315 29.19 -7.42 -1.25
CA GLY A 315 28.73 -8.33 -2.30
C GLY A 315 27.33 -8.93 -2.08
N GLY A 316 26.63 -8.57 -1.02
CA GLY A 316 25.32 -9.11 -0.65
C GLY A 316 25.41 -10.26 0.34
N GLY A 317 24.68 -11.35 0.08
CA GLY A 317 24.53 -12.48 1.01
C GLY A 317 23.05 -12.84 1.23
N LEU A 318 22.67 -13.17 2.46
CA LEU A 318 21.32 -13.68 2.77
C LEU A 318 20.28 -12.56 2.71
N ILE A 319 19.32 -12.66 1.77
CA ILE A 319 18.28 -11.65 1.51
C ILE A 319 17.58 -11.22 2.81
N ARG A 320 17.23 -12.18 3.66
CA ARG A 320 16.58 -11.92 4.96
C ARG A 320 17.38 -11.01 5.89
N CYS A 321 18.70 -11.13 5.94
CA CYS A 321 19.53 -10.26 6.77
C CYS A 321 19.46 -8.79 6.29
N GLY A 322 19.46 -8.56 4.98
CA GLY A 322 19.25 -7.24 4.39
C GLY A 322 17.84 -6.68 4.62
N ARG A 323 16.80 -7.49 4.36
CA ARG A 323 15.40 -7.07 4.51
C ARG A 323 15.03 -6.74 5.96
N PHE A 324 15.49 -7.55 6.91
CA PHE A 324 15.23 -7.31 8.32
C PHE A 324 16.02 -6.10 8.85
N ALA A 325 17.28 -5.91 8.43
CA ALA A 325 18.03 -4.70 8.75
C ALA A 325 17.36 -3.43 8.18
N LEU A 326 16.86 -3.48 6.94
CA LEU A 326 16.13 -2.39 6.30
C LEU A 326 14.87 -2.02 7.10
N ASN A 327 14.07 -3.02 7.47
CA ASN A 327 12.82 -2.85 8.23
C ASN A 327 13.03 -2.47 9.72
N LEU A 328 14.25 -2.65 10.24
CA LEU A 328 14.64 -2.13 11.55
C LEU A 328 15.06 -0.66 11.45
N ILE A 329 15.93 -0.31 10.51
CA ILE A 329 16.52 1.03 10.38
C ILE A 329 15.50 2.03 9.81
N PHE A 330 14.66 1.58 8.88
CA PHE A 330 13.61 2.38 8.24
C PHE A 330 12.25 1.67 8.36
N PRO A 331 11.57 1.66 9.52
CA PRO A 331 10.26 1.03 9.65
C PRO A 331 9.19 1.64 8.72
N GLN A 332 9.39 2.88 8.26
CA GLN A 332 8.57 3.57 7.26
C GLN A 332 8.77 3.07 5.81
N VAL A 333 9.64 2.06 5.57
CA VAL A 333 9.80 1.39 4.25
C VAL A 333 8.47 0.88 3.68
N GLY A 334 7.54 0.46 4.55
CA GLY A 334 6.20 0.01 4.18
C GLY A 334 6.17 -1.14 3.18
N PHE A 335 5.06 -1.27 2.46
CA PHE A 335 4.87 -2.28 1.42
C PHE A 335 5.24 -1.77 0.01
N PRO A 336 5.78 -2.60 -0.89
CA PRO A 336 6.35 -3.92 -0.62
C PRO A 336 7.67 -3.77 0.17
N LEU A 337 7.87 -4.65 1.16
CA LEU A 337 9.14 -4.82 1.88
C LEU A 337 10.07 -5.80 1.13
N TYR A 338 9.50 -6.88 0.63
CA TYR A 338 10.17 -7.92 -0.13
C TYR A 338 10.12 -7.60 -1.62
N GLN A 339 11.11 -8.03 -2.40
CA GLN A 339 11.11 -7.77 -3.83
C GLN A 339 10.03 -8.58 -4.53
N ILE A 340 9.30 -7.93 -5.44
CA ILE A 340 8.46 -8.62 -6.42
C ILE A 340 9.40 -9.34 -7.39
N ALA A 341 9.13 -10.62 -7.65
CA ALA A 341 9.94 -11.45 -8.51
C ALA A 341 9.09 -12.30 -9.46
N ASP A 342 9.72 -12.78 -10.52
CA ASP A 342 9.31 -13.96 -11.26
C ASP A 342 10.48 -14.93 -11.47
N THR A 343 10.16 -16.15 -11.89
CA THR A 343 11.15 -17.19 -12.23
C THR A 343 10.98 -17.58 -13.70
N VAL A 344 12.08 -17.84 -14.41
CA VAL A 344 12.03 -18.38 -15.79
C VAL A 344 11.59 -19.85 -15.74
N LYS A 345 10.57 -20.23 -16.52
CA LYS A 345 10.10 -21.62 -16.59
C LYS A 345 11.06 -22.46 -17.44
N THR A 346 11.83 -23.34 -16.79
CA THR A 346 12.77 -24.30 -17.42
C THR A 346 12.64 -25.68 -16.78
N GLU A 347 13.18 -26.73 -17.42
CA GLU A 347 13.19 -28.08 -16.83
C GLU A 347 13.96 -28.12 -15.50
N LEU A 348 15.10 -27.43 -15.42
CA LEU A 348 15.90 -27.33 -14.21
C LEU A 348 15.15 -26.59 -13.09
N ASN A 349 14.57 -25.42 -13.40
CA ASN A 349 13.81 -24.66 -12.40
C ASN A 349 12.54 -25.43 -11.97
N ASN A 350 11.94 -26.25 -12.83
CA ASN A 350 10.80 -27.10 -12.45
C ASN A 350 11.14 -28.11 -11.36
N GLU A 351 12.39 -28.58 -11.29
CA GLU A 351 12.84 -29.45 -10.21
C GLU A 351 13.35 -28.65 -9.00
N MET A 352 14.02 -27.51 -9.21
CA MET A 352 14.51 -26.66 -8.11
C MET A 352 13.39 -26.05 -7.28
N GLU A 353 12.38 -25.48 -7.93
CA GLU A 353 11.30 -24.74 -7.28
C GLU A 353 10.34 -25.67 -6.50
N LYS A 354 10.47 -27.01 -6.62
CA LYS A 354 9.81 -27.98 -5.72
C LYS A 354 10.19 -27.78 -4.25
N ILE A 355 11.42 -27.32 -3.98
CA ILE A 355 11.88 -27.01 -2.61
C ILE A 355 11.07 -25.83 -2.03
N ASP A 356 10.84 -24.81 -2.84
CA ASP A 356 10.10 -23.60 -2.44
C ASP A 356 8.59 -23.87 -2.39
N ILE A 357 8.06 -24.72 -3.28
CA ILE A 357 6.67 -25.24 -3.20
C ILE A 357 6.48 -26.04 -1.91
N PHE A 358 7.38 -26.98 -1.59
CA PHE A 358 7.34 -27.76 -0.36
C PHE A 358 7.40 -26.85 0.87
N SER A 359 8.33 -25.88 0.87
CA SER A 359 8.47 -24.91 1.97
C SER A 359 7.23 -24.03 2.14
N THR A 360 6.60 -23.65 1.03
CA THR A 360 5.35 -22.85 1.00
C THR A 360 4.12 -23.63 1.48
N ARG A 361 4.05 -24.95 1.22
CA ARG A 361 2.95 -25.82 1.68
C ARG A 361 3.12 -26.27 3.14
N PHE A 362 4.29 -26.80 3.49
CA PHE A 362 4.48 -27.56 4.73
C PHE A 362 5.28 -26.81 5.81
N ASN A 363 6.28 -26.00 5.42
CA ASN A 363 7.16 -25.29 6.36
C ASN A 363 6.84 -23.80 6.48
N TYR A 364 5.61 -23.38 6.12
CA TYR A 364 5.26 -21.97 5.95
C TYR A 364 5.31 -21.12 7.23
N ASN A 365 5.42 -21.76 8.40
CA ASN A 365 5.59 -21.10 9.69
C ASN A 365 7.06 -20.84 10.07
N GLN A 366 8.02 -21.44 9.36
CA GLN A 366 9.44 -21.47 9.75
C GLN A 366 10.40 -21.13 8.59
N SER A 367 9.91 -21.06 7.35
CA SER A 367 10.70 -20.85 6.14
C SER A 367 10.37 -19.53 5.43
N GLU A 368 11.22 -19.19 4.46
CA GLU A 368 10.85 -18.34 3.34
C GLU A 368 9.82 -19.06 2.47
N ILE A 369 8.80 -18.35 1.98
CA ILE A 369 7.71 -18.91 1.19
C ILE A 369 7.36 -18.02 -0.01
N ALA A 370 6.84 -18.63 -1.07
CA ALA A 370 6.21 -17.89 -2.15
C ALA A 370 4.84 -17.39 -1.70
N SER A 371 4.62 -16.08 -1.82
CA SER A 371 3.36 -15.41 -1.47
C SER A 371 2.83 -14.57 -2.63
N TRP A 372 1.51 -14.38 -2.63
CA TRP A 372 0.83 -13.40 -3.47
C TRP A 372 1.27 -11.98 -3.12
N VAL A 373 1.50 -11.14 -4.14
CA VAL A 373 2.04 -9.79 -3.96
C VAL A 373 1.11 -8.96 -3.06
N GLY A 374 -0.15 -8.75 -3.47
CA GLY A 374 -1.03 -7.75 -2.86
C GLY A 374 -1.52 -8.04 -1.43
N ASN A 375 -1.45 -9.28 -0.94
CA ASN A 375 -2.01 -9.68 0.35
C ASN A 375 -1.09 -10.58 1.20
N LEU A 376 0.09 -10.96 0.70
CA LEU A 376 1.06 -11.86 1.33
C LEU A 376 0.56 -13.28 1.69
N THR A 377 -0.61 -13.71 1.23
CA THR A 377 -1.08 -15.09 1.44
C THR A 377 -0.22 -16.09 0.66
N GLN A 378 -0.17 -17.34 1.12
CA GLN A 378 0.63 -18.41 0.51
C GLN A 378 0.26 -18.61 -0.97
N LYS A 379 1.26 -18.81 -1.82
CA LYS A 379 1.11 -19.08 -3.26
C LYS A 379 1.78 -20.42 -3.63
N PRO A 380 1.27 -21.56 -3.15
CA PRO A 380 1.92 -22.88 -3.32
C PRO A 380 1.95 -23.38 -4.77
N ASN A 381 1.26 -22.70 -5.69
CA ASN A 381 1.21 -22.97 -7.13
C ASN A 381 1.97 -21.91 -7.97
N PHE A 382 2.80 -21.05 -7.34
CA PHE A 382 3.44 -19.91 -8.01
C PHE A 382 4.21 -20.24 -9.29
N TYR A 383 4.77 -21.45 -9.38
CA TYR A 383 5.58 -21.88 -10.52
C TYR A 383 4.74 -22.51 -11.65
N SER A 384 3.65 -23.23 -11.33
CA SER A 384 2.78 -23.86 -12.33
C SER A 384 1.93 -22.81 -13.05
N ILE A 385 1.30 -21.89 -12.32
CA ILE A 385 0.38 -20.89 -12.89
C ILE A 385 1.10 -19.79 -13.69
N GLY A 386 0.33 -19.09 -14.53
CA GLY A 386 0.79 -17.97 -15.33
C GLY A 386 1.30 -18.34 -16.72
N SER A 387 0.85 -17.59 -17.72
CA SER A 387 1.20 -17.69 -19.14
C SER A 387 2.12 -16.56 -19.63
N ARG A 388 2.70 -15.79 -18.69
CA ARG A 388 3.57 -14.64 -18.99
C ARG A 388 4.83 -15.08 -19.74
N THR A 389 5.29 -14.21 -20.64
CA THR A 389 6.56 -14.37 -21.35
C THR A 389 7.42 -13.12 -21.23
N ARG A 390 8.74 -13.28 -21.37
CA ARG A 390 9.72 -12.19 -21.43
C ARG A 390 10.50 -12.31 -22.72
N LYS A 391 10.50 -11.24 -23.52
CA LYS A 391 11.34 -11.11 -24.72
C LYS A 391 12.56 -10.23 -24.42
N THR A 392 13.75 -10.77 -24.64
CA THR A 392 15.02 -10.03 -24.64
C THR A 392 15.46 -9.82 -26.09
N VAL A 393 16.00 -8.65 -26.41
CA VAL A 393 16.43 -8.24 -27.76
C VAL A 393 17.86 -7.69 -27.66
N ASP A 394 18.71 -8.01 -28.63
CA ASP A 394 20.06 -7.44 -28.72
C ASP A 394 19.99 -5.94 -29.06
N VAL A 395 20.76 -5.12 -28.35
CA VAL A 395 20.73 -3.65 -28.45
C VAL A 395 21.29 -3.15 -29.79
N ASN A 396 22.21 -3.90 -30.40
CA ASN A 396 22.86 -3.56 -31.66
C ASN A 396 22.16 -4.18 -32.88
N ASP A 397 21.27 -5.15 -32.67
CA ASP A 397 20.58 -5.89 -33.72
C ASP A 397 19.23 -6.43 -33.25
N SER A 398 18.17 -5.67 -33.53
CA SER A 398 16.82 -6.03 -33.11
C SER A 398 16.26 -7.32 -33.75
N SER A 399 16.94 -7.89 -34.75
CA SER A 399 16.57 -9.20 -35.33
C SER A 399 16.98 -10.36 -34.42
N ARG A 400 18.01 -10.18 -33.57
CA ARG A 400 18.45 -11.17 -32.58
C ARG A 400 17.67 -10.99 -31.28
N TRP A 401 16.79 -11.94 -30.98
CA TRP A 401 15.95 -11.95 -29.80
C TRP A 401 15.72 -13.36 -29.24
N MET A 402 15.36 -13.44 -27.97
CA MET A 402 14.96 -14.66 -27.28
C MET A 402 13.69 -14.37 -26.46
N THR A 403 12.71 -15.26 -26.55
CA THR A 403 11.52 -15.21 -25.68
C THR A 403 11.53 -16.42 -24.76
N VAL A 404 11.28 -16.20 -23.47
CA VAL A 404 11.19 -17.25 -22.45
C VAL A 404 9.87 -17.16 -21.69
N ASN A 405 9.33 -18.29 -21.25
CA ASN A 405 8.18 -18.35 -20.35
C ASN A 405 8.62 -18.00 -18.94
N ILE A 406 7.78 -17.28 -18.19
CA ILE A 406 8.04 -16.85 -16.81
C ILE A 406 6.80 -17.07 -15.94
N THR A 407 6.98 -17.11 -14.63
CA THR A 407 5.87 -17.18 -13.67
C THR A 407 5.07 -15.88 -13.61
N ASP A 408 3.87 -15.94 -13.04
CA ASP A 408 3.20 -14.74 -12.53
C ASP A 408 3.98 -14.13 -11.37
N PRO A 409 3.90 -12.80 -11.15
CA PRO A 409 4.59 -12.12 -10.06
C PRO A 409 4.26 -12.75 -8.70
N TYR A 410 5.27 -12.86 -7.86
CA TYR A 410 5.17 -13.29 -6.47
C TYR A 410 6.18 -12.54 -5.62
N VAL A 411 6.09 -12.69 -4.30
CA VAL A 411 7.15 -12.26 -3.37
C VAL A 411 7.63 -13.45 -2.56
N LEU A 412 8.92 -13.46 -2.21
CA LEU A 412 9.46 -14.37 -1.21
C LEU A 412 9.24 -13.76 0.17
N TYR A 413 8.16 -14.17 0.84
CA TYR A 413 7.85 -13.73 2.19
C TYR A 413 8.70 -14.50 3.20
N MET A 414 9.38 -13.76 4.07
CA MET A 414 10.29 -14.30 5.08
C MET A 414 9.95 -13.82 6.51
N GLY A 415 8.85 -13.08 6.69
CA GLY A 415 8.50 -12.40 7.94
C GLY A 415 8.25 -13.32 9.14
N ASN A 416 8.00 -14.61 8.92
CA ASN A 416 8.01 -15.66 9.95
C ASN A 416 9.33 -15.71 10.74
N THR A 417 10.43 -15.34 10.08
CA THR A 417 11.80 -15.47 10.59
C THR A 417 12.44 -14.12 10.96
N ASP A 418 11.64 -13.06 11.16
CA ASP A 418 12.14 -11.73 11.56
C ASP A 418 12.81 -11.77 12.95
N ILE A 419 14.13 -11.91 12.93
CA ILE A 419 15.02 -12.01 14.09
C ILE A 419 14.89 -10.78 15.03
N TYR A 420 14.48 -9.61 14.53
CA TYR A 420 14.32 -8.40 15.36
C TYR A 420 12.99 -8.34 16.09
N ARG A 421 11.97 -9.13 15.71
CA ARG A 421 10.62 -9.10 16.32
C ARG A 421 10.67 -9.25 17.84
N ASN A 422 11.43 -10.24 18.31
CA ASN A 422 11.60 -10.52 19.74
C ASN A 422 12.61 -9.57 20.41
N LYS A 423 13.69 -9.19 19.71
CA LYS A 423 14.75 -8.32 20.26
C LYS A 423 14.25 -6.89 20.52
N THR A 424 13.27 -6.43 19.74
CA THR A 424 12.70 -5.07 19.84
C THR A 424 11.49 -4.97 20.76
N ILE A 425 11.00 -6.06 21.36
CA ILE A 425 9.69 -6.09 22.05
C ILE A 425 9.54 -5.03 23.17
N ASN A 426 10.62 -4.77 23.92
CA ASN A 426 10.65 -3.79 25.02
C ASN A 426 11.27 -2.43 24.59
N TRP A 427 11.54 -2.22 23.30
CA TRP A 427 12.14 -0.98 22.82
C TRP A 427 11.06 0.06 22.51
N ASN A 428 11.11 1.21 23.18
CA ASN A 428 10.17 2.32 23.04
C ASN A 428 10.08 2.93 21.62
N LEU A 429 11.11 2.70 20.78
CA LEU A 429 11.16 3.08 19.37
C LEU A 429 10.84 1.93 18.40
N LYS A 430 10.41 0.76 18.90
CA LYS A 430 9.95 -0.37 18.05
C LYS A 430 8.93 0.13 17.03
N ARG A 431 9.24 -0.07 15.74
CA ARG A 431 8.38 0.29 14.61
C ARG A 431 7.97 1.78 14.61
N LYS A 432 8.86 2.67 15.04
CA LYS A 432 8.76 4.13 14.82
C LYS A 432 9.85 4.58 13.85
N GLU A 433 9.61 5.69 13.17
CA GLU A 433 10.65 6.35 12.38
C GLU A 433 11.82 6.74 13.31
N LEU A 434 13.02 6.27 12.99
CA LEU A 434 14.21 6.46 13.84
C LEU A 434 14.99 7.73 13.49
N TYR A 435 14.99 8.06 12.20
CA TYR A 435 15.62 9.24 11.60
C TYR A 435 14.77 9.66 10.40
N SER A 436 14.66 10.96 10.15
CA SER A 436 14.10 11.46 8.91
C SER A 436 15.04 11.19 7.73
N PRO A 437 14.54 10.94 6.50
CA PRO A 437 15.39 10.57 5.36
C PRO A 437 16.53 11.54 5.03
N GLN A 438 16.33 12.85 5.25
CA GLN A 438 17.33 13.90 5.06
C GLN A 438 18.54 13.78 6.05
N ASP A 439 18.35 13.08 7.16
CA ASP A 439 19.33 12.92 8.24
C ASP A 439 20.07 11.58 8.19
N VAL A 440 19.79 10.76 7.18
CA VAL A 440 20.50 9.51 6.89
C VAL A 440 21.20 9.59 5.53
N ILE A 441 22.46 9.16 5.47
CA ILE A 441 23.23 9.02 4.23
C ILE A 441 23.66 7.56 4.04
N VAL A 442 23.38 6.98 2.87
CA VAL A 442 23.96 5.70 2.44
C VAL A 442 25.13 5.94 1.51
N ILE A 443 26.29 5.36 1.84
CA ILE A 443 27.51 5.46 1.04
C ILE A 443 27.65 4.18 0.22
N THR A 444 27.78 4.32 -1.10
CA THR A 444 27.99 3.21 -2.03
C THR A 444 29.11 3.50 -3.03
N ASP A 445 29.75 2.44 -3.48
CA ASP A 445 30.76 2.43 -4.51
C ASP A 445 30.28 1.73 -5.80
N GLY A 446 28.96 1.51 -5.91
CA GLY A 446 28.30 0.80 -7.00
C GLY A 446 28.58 -0.71 -7.07
N ASN A 447 29.50 -1.25 -6.26
CA ASN A 447 29.77 -2.69 -6.17
C ASN A 447 28.84 -3.42 -5.18
N CYS A 448 27.93 -2.68 -4.54
CA CYS A 448 26.89 -3.20 -3.68
C CYS A 448 25.99 -4.17 -4.49
N ALA A 449 26.15 -5.48 -4.26
CA ALA A 449 25.59 -6.54 -5.12
C ALA A 449 24.54 -7.42 -4.40
N SER A 450 23.71 -8.15 -5.16
CA SER A 450 22.73 -9.11 -4.61
C SER A 450 21.86 -8.46 -3.51
N THR A 451 21.82 -9.04 -2.31
CA THR A 451 21.11 -8.48 -1.14
C THR A 451 21.50 -7.04 -0.80
N CYS A 452 22.75 -6.63 -1.03
CA CYS A 452 23.16 -5.24 -0.85
C CYS A 452 22.48 -4.35 -1.90
N SER A 453 22.54 -4.74 -3.18
CA SER A 453 21.87 -4.00 -4.25
C SER A 453 20.37 -3.86 -3.99
N GLN A 454 19.74 -4.95 -3.53
CA GLN A 454 18.35 -4.93 -3.11
C GLN A 454 18.09 -3.94 -1.97
N PHE A 455 18.94 -3.91 -0.94
CA PHE A 455 18.87 -2.97 0.17
C PHE A 455 18.98 -1.51 -0.29
N ILE A 456 20.02 -1.16 -1.05
CA ILE A 456 20.26 0.24 -1.44
C ILE A 456 19.32 0.74 -2.54
N LYS A 457 18.98 -0.10 -3.54
CA LYS A 457 17.99 0.29 -4.56
C LYS A 457 16.60 0.47 -3.94
N HIS A 458 16.26 -0.25 -2.88
CA HIS A 458 15.01 -0.03 -2.14
C HIS A 458 15.02 1.31 -1.41
N ILE A 459 16.12 1.65 -0.73
CA ILE A 459 16.31 2.96 -0.10
C ILE A 459 16.16 4.09 -1.11
N GLY A 460 16.85 4.01 -2.26
CA GLY A 460 16.84 5.04 -3.29
C GLY A 460 15.50 5.17 -4.02
N GLN A 461 14.80 4.07 -4.28
CA GLN A 461 13.49 4.13 -4.92
C GLN A 461 12.38 4.64 -3.98
N LYS A 462 12.49 4.40 -2.66
CA LYS A 462 11.53 4.88 -1.66
C LYS A 462 11.97 6.13 -0.91
N HIS A 463 13.08 6.76 -1.30
CA HIS A 463 13.60 7.99 -0.70
C HIS A 463 13.73 7.92 0.82
N LEU A 464 14.25 6.78 1.32
CA LEU A 464 14.38 6.52 2.77
C LEU A 464 15.63 7.15 3.40
N ALA A 465 16.62 7.49 2.58
CA ALA A 465 17.86 8.14 2.95
C ALA A 465 18.50 8.79 1.71
N ARG A 466 19.37 9.78 1.92
CA ARG A 466 20.24 10.30 0.85
C ARG A 466 21.25 9.24 0.41
N ILE A 467 21.56 9.15 -0.88
CA ILE A 467 22.60 8.24 -1.39
C ILE A 467 23.81 9.03 -1.92
N ALA A 468 24.98 8.74 -1.36
CA ALA A 468 26.27 9.27 -1.80
C ALA A 468 27.02 8.20 -2.63
N GLY A 469 27.20 8.47 -3.93
CA GLY A 469 27.98 7.64 -4.83
C GLY A 469 29.46 8.03 -4.79
N ILE A 470 30.34 7.10 -4.42
CA ILE A 470 31.78 7.34 -4.29
C ILE A 470 32.51 6.82 -5.51
N GLY A 471 33.35 7.67 -6.10
CA GLY A 471 34.17 7.32 -7.25
C GLY A 471 34.33 8.46 -8.26
N PHE A 472 35.15 8.22 -9.28
CA PHE A 472 35.39 9.19 -10.35
C PHE A 472 34.19 9.33 -11.29
N LYS A 473 34.00 10.51 -11.88
CA LYS A 473 33.15 10.65 -13.08
C LYS A 473 33.80 9.92 -14.26
N ASN A 474 32.97 9.50 -15.22
CA ASN A 474 33.47 8.99 -16.49
C ASN A 474 34.17 10.14 -17.26
N PRO A 475 35.48 10.05 -17.57
CA PRO A 475 36.21 11.12 -18.25
C PRO A 475 35.87 11.25 -19.75
N LEU A 476 35.20 10.25 -20.33
CA LEU A 476 34.73 10.26 -21.73
C LEU A 476 33.32 10.87 -21.86
N ASP A 477 32.52 10.79 -20.81
CA ASP A 477 31.17 11.35 -20.72
C ASP A 477 30.84 11.70 -19.26
N LEU A 478 30.95 12.97 -18.91
CA LEU A 478 30.67 13.47 -17.56
C LEU A 478 29.20 13.29 -17.13
N ASN A 479 28.29 13.04 -18.09
CA ASN A 479 26.87 12.80 -17.85
C ASN A 479 26.53 11.31 -17.66
N SER A 480 27.51 10.41 -17.68
CA SER A 480 27.27 8.98 -17.45
C SER A 480 26.69 8.72 -16.07
N ARG A 481 25.50 8.11 -16.04
CA ARG A 481 24.76 7.71 -14.83
C ARG A 481 25.51 6.67 -13.99
N PHE A 482 25.30 6.71 -12.68
CA PHE A 482 25.97 5.87 -11.68
C PHE A 482 24.94 4.90 -11.10
N ASP A 483 25.14 3.59 -11.15
CA ASP A 483 24.20 2.66 -10.51
C ASP A 483 24.60 2.40 -9.05
N SER A 484 23.69 2.67 -8.11
CA SER A 484 23.96 2.56 -6.67
C SER A 484 24.21 1.13 -6.20
N GLY A 485 23.78 0.13 -6.99
CA GLY A 485 24.04 -1.28 -6.79
C GLY A 485 23.83 -2.08 -8.09
N ILE A 486 24.26 -3.34 -8.08
CA ILE A 486 24.32 -4.23 -9.26
C ILE A 486 23.81 -5.64 -8.91
N CYS A 487 23.54 -6.51 -9.89
CA CYS A 487 23.15 -7.90 -9.59
C CYS A 487 21.97 -8.00 -8.62
N THR A 488 20.93 -7.18 -8.82
CA THR A 488 19.79 -7.03 -7.90
C THR A 488 18.87 -8.26 -7.89
N SER A 489 19.06 -9.18 -8.84
CA SER A 489 18.40 -10.48 -8.88
C SER A 489 18.53 -11.28 -7.57
N ALA A 490 17.57 -12.16 -7.30
CA ALA A 490 17.45 -12.88 -6.04
C ALA A 490 18.44 -14.06 -5.92
N THR A 491 18.24 -14.93 -4.93
CA THR A 491 19.08 -16.08 -4.53
C THR A 491 20.01 -16.61 -5.61
N VAL A 492 21.32 -16.56 -5.32
CA VAL A 492 22.36 -17.06 -6.22
C VAL A 492 22.49 -18.57 -6.05
N PHE A 493 22.29 -19.30 -7.13
CA PHE A 493 22.60 -20.71 -7.24
C PHE A 493 24.02 -20.90 -7.77
N ASN A 494 24.64 -22.01 -7.41
CA ASN A 494 25.95 -22.42 -7.90
C ASN A 494 25.96 -23.93 -8.20
N ILE A 495 26.96 -24.37 -8.95
CA ILE A 495 27.05 -25.78 -9.37
C ILE A 495 27.21 -26.74 -8.19
N ASP A 496 27.96 -26.38 -7.15
CA ASP A 496 28.25 -27.26 -6.01
C ASP A 496 26.98 -27.57 -5.20
N SER A 497 26.20 -26.52 -4.89
CA SER A 497 24.86 -26.66 -4.29
C SER A 497 23.93 -27.48 -5.17
N MET A 498 24.03 -27.36 -6.50
CA MET A 498 23.22 -28.13 -7.44
C MET A 498 23.60 -29.62 -7.47
N GLN A 499 24.90 -29.96 -7.41
CA GLN A 499 25.33 -31.36 -7.31
C GLN A 499 25.05 -31.95 -5.92
N ALA A 500 25.11 -31.15 -4.86
CA ALA A 500 24.72 -31.57 -3.51
C ALA A 500 23.23 -31.98 -3.43
N LEU A 501 22.33 -31.29 -4.15
CA LEU A 501 20.91 -31.66 -4.22
C LEU A 501 20.67 -33.09 -4.74
N LYS A 502 21.54 -33.61 -5.61
CA LYS A 502 21.45 -35.01 -6.08
C LYS A 502 21.67 -36.03 -4.96
N GLN A 503 22.41 -35.65 -3.91
CA GLN A 503 22.72 -36.50 -2.77
C GLN A 503 21.60 -36.44 -1.70
N SER A 504 20.86 -35.33 -1.63
CA SER A 504 19.76 -35.11 -0.66
C SER A 504 18.36 -35.49 -1.15
N ASN A 505 18.27 -36.26 -2.24
CA ASN A 505 17.07 -36.36 -3.09
C ASN A 505 15.71 -36.75 -2.44
N PRO A 506 15.60 -37.73 -1.52
CA PRO A 506 14.33 -38.43 -1.31
C PRO A 506 13.19 -37.63 -0.65
N LEU A 507 13.41 -36.40 -0.17
CA LEU A 507 12.40 -35.61 0.56
C LEU A 507 11.54 -34.69 -0.30
N TYR A 508 11.95 -34.36 -1.53
CA TYR A 508 11.36 -33.24 -2.30
C TYR A 508 10.74 -33.65 -3.65
N GLY A 509 10.67 -34.95 -3.96
CA GLY A 509 10.15 -35.44 -5.24
C GLY A 509 10.95 -34.93 -6.46
N ILE A 510 12.22 -34.59 -6.27
CA ILE A 510 13.10 -34.02 -7.29
C ILE A 510 13.53 -35.11 -8.28
N ASN A 511 13.38 -34.86 -9.58
CA ASN A 511 13.91 -35.74 -10.60
C ASN A 511 15.37 -35.40 -10.92
N ILE A 512 16.30 -36.03 -10.19
CA ILE A 512 17.75 -35.82 -10.34
C ILE A 512 18.29 -36.08 -11.75
N THR A 513 17.57 -36.79 -12.63
CA THR A 513 18.01 -37.01 -14.02
C THR A 513 17.90 -35.75 -14.87
N LYS A 514 17.04 -34.79 -14.48
CA LYS A 514 16.94 -33.46 -15.08
C LYS A 514 17.92 -32.45 -14.50
N ILE A 515 18.65 -32.78 -13.43
CA ILE A 515 19.70 -31.91 -12.89
C ILE A 515 20.99 -32.12 -13.70
N PRO A 516 21.56 -31.08 -14.32
CA PRO A 516 22.78 -31.16 -15.11
C PRO A 516 23.92 -31.88 -14.38
N LYS A 517 24.81 -32.54 -15.14
CA LYS A 517 26.12 -33.03 -14.65
C LYS A 517 26.95 -31.88 -14.04
N ASN A 518 28.05 -32.20 -13.37
CA ASN A 518 28.97 -31.15 -12.93
C ASN A 518 29.58 -30.39 -14.14
N LEU A 519 30.38 -29.34 -13.91
CA LEU A 519 31.10 -28.69 -15.00
C LEU A 519 32.21 -29.61 -15.56
N TYR A 520 32.58 -29.40 -16.83
CA TYR A 520 33.54 -30.26 -17.55
C TYR A 520 34.95 -30.32 -16.90
N ARG A 521 35.36 -29.28 -16.17
CA ARG A 521 36.63 -29.22 -15.42
C ARG A 521 36.35 -29.08 -13.93
N LEU A 522 37.10 -29.78 -13.09
CA LEU A 522 36.93 -29.79 -11.62
C LEU A 522 37.07 -28.40 -10.95
N SER A 523 37.88 -27.51 -11.52
CA SER A 523 38.14 -26.16 -11.00
C SER A 523 37.23 -25.08 -11.61
N SER A 524 36.33 -25.44 -12.53
CA SER A 524 35.37 -24.49 -13.10
C SER A 524 34.28 -24.15 -12.08
N GLN A 525 33.86 -22.89 -12.04
CA GLN A 525 32.76 -22.42 -11.20
C GLN A 525 31.70 -21.77 -12.09
N LEU A 526 30.43 -22.01 -11.76
CA LEU A 526 29.28 -21.34 -12.38
C LEU A 526 28.31 -20.91 -11.28
N THR A 527 27.94 -19.65 -11.30
CA THR A 527 26.94 -19.03 -10.42
C THR A 527 25.90 -18.30 -11.27
N TRP A 528 24.62 -18.44 -10.94
CA TRP A 528 23.54 -17.76 -11.65
C TRP A 528 22.38 -17.41 -10.70
N SER A 529 21.53 -16.46 -11.10
CA SER A 529 20.21 -16.28 -10.50
C SER A 529 19.16 -16.70 -11.52
N ASN A 530 18.12 -17.40 -11.08
CA ASN A 530 17.00 -17.84 -11.92
C ASN A 530 15.78 -16.91 -11.83
N ARG A 531 15.86 -15.84 -11.00
CA ARG A 531 14.75 -14.94 -10.64
C ARG A 531 14.95 -13.51 -11.13
N GLY A 532 13.93 -12.97 -11.81
CA GLY A 532 13.89 -11.56 -12.23
C GLY A 532 13.32 -10.68 -11.11
N GLY A 533 14.17 -9.90 -10.45
CA GLY A 533 13.75 -8.97 -9.38
C GLY A 533 13.31 -7.60 -9.91
N TYR A 534 12.13 -7.15 -9.48
CA TYR A 534 11.49 -5.91 -9.90
C TYR A 534 11.65 -4.75 -8.90
N GLY A 535 11.20 -3.54 -9.26
CA GLY A 535 11.23 -2.34 -8.42
C GLY A 535 10.19 -2.32 -7.29
N TYR A 536 10.32 -1.34 -6.39
CA TYR A 536 9.53 -1.24 -5.16
C TYR A 536 8.47 -0.12 -5.16
N THR A 537 8.28 0.57 -6.29
CA THR A 537 7.32 1.68 -6.45
C THR A 537 6.39 1.46 -7.64
N PRO A 538 5.21 2.11 -7.73
CA PRO A 538 4.30 1.96 -8.85
C PRO A 538 4.93 2.23 -10.23
N GLU A 539 5.90 3.14 -10.32
CA GLU A 539 6.60 3.50 -11.56
C GLU A 539 7.65 2.44 -11.97
N THR A 540 8.07 1.60 -11.02
CA THR A 540 9.22 0.69 -11.17
C THR A 540 8.88 -0.79 -10.94
N GLN A 541 7.65 -1.10 -10.50
CA GLN A 541 7.17 -2.48 -10.26
C GLN A 541 7.24 -3.39 -11.50
N ASP A 542 7.21 -2.83 -12.71
CA ASP A 542 7.37 -3.56 -13.98
C ASP A 542 8.79 -3.45 -14.58
N LYS A 543 9.74 -2.84 -13.85
CA LYS A 543 11.14 -2.68 -14.26
C LYS A 543 12.05 -3.65 -13.50
N LEU A 544 12.82 -4.45 -14.23
CA LEU A 544 13.84 -5.33 -13.65
C LEU A 544 15.00 -4.49 -13.11
N LEU A 545 15.28 -4.57 -11.80
CA LEU A 545 16.36 -3.82 -11.14
C LEU A 545 17.77 -4.29 -11.50
N GLU A 546 17.89 -5.41 -12.19
CA GLU A 546 19.13 -5.87 -12.83
C GLU A 546 19.56 -4.92 -13.98
N TYR A 547 18.58 -4.30 -14.66
CA TYR A 547 18.81 -3.42 -15.81
C TYR A 547 18.42 -1.96 -15.55
N PHE A 548 17.70 -1.68 -14.47
CA PHE A 548 17.27 -0.34 -14.08
C PHE A 548 18.31 0.32 -13.16
N ILE A 549 18.93 1.39 -13.65
CA ILE A 549 19.89 2.22 -12.89
C ILE A 549 19.12 3.05 -11.85
N VAL A 550 19.53 2.94 -10.59
CA VAL A 550 19.08 3.80 -9.48
C VAL A 550 20.27 4.69 -9.09
N ASP A 551 20.19 5.98 -9.44
CA ASP A 551 21.31 6.90 -9.22
C ASP A 551 21.48 7.31 -7.75
N PRO A 552 22.71 7.61 -7.32
CA PRO A 552 22.96 8.34 -6.09
C PRO A 552 22.46 9.79 -6.23
N ASP A 553 22.10 10.41 -5.11
CA ASP A 553 21.65 11.81 -5.07
C ASP A 553 22.79 12.78 -5.32
N PHE A 554 23.99 12.47 -4.85
CA PHE A 554 25.20 13.22 -5.15
C PHE A 554 26.42 12.31 -5.22
N ARG A 555 27.48 12.83 -5.85
CA ARG A 555 28.75 12.12 -6.00
C ARG A 555 29.87 12.76 -5.19
N VAL A 556 30.76 11.93 -4.68
CA VAL A 556 32.01 12.31 -4.02
C VAL A 556 33.15 11.67 -4.79
N GLU A 557 33.99 12.51 -5.40
CA GLU A 557 35.19 12.05 -6.11
C GLU A 557 36.29 11.77 -5.06
N SER A 558 36.61 10.49 -4.87
CA SER A 558 37.62 10.01 -3.92
C SER A 558 38.36 8.82 -4.52
N ASP A 559 39.64 8.62 -4.17
CA ASP A 559 40.52 7.65 -4.84
C ASP A 559 40.24 6.20 -4.39
N PRO A 560 39.78 5.30 -5.28
CA PRO A 560 39.52 3.90 -4.98
C PRO A 560 40.75 3.00 -4.86
N PHE A 561 41.93 3.47 -5.28
CA PHE A 561 43.15 2.66 -5.23
C PHE A 561 43.59 2.36 -3.79
N VAL A 562 43.11 3.15 -2.84
CA VAL A 562 43.45 3.04 -1.43
C VAL A 562 42.46 2.11 -0.75
N SER A 563 42.92 0.93 -0.31
CA SER A 563 42.06 -0.08 0.34
C SER A 563 41.48 0.40 1.67
N TYR A 564 40.31 1.06 1.61
CA TYR A 564 39.51 1.49 2.77
C TYR A 564 39.03 0.32 3.64
N ALA A 565 39.13 -0.93 3.17
CA ALA A 565 38.70 -2.13 3.89
C ALA A 565 39.49 -2.34 5.20
N ASN A 566 40.81 -2.07 5.18
CA ASN A 566 41.70 -2.33 6.32
C ASN A 566 42.21 -1.05 7.00
N ASP A 567 42.14 0.11 6.33
CA ASP A 567 42.58 1.39 6.87
C ASP A 567 41.41 2.17 7.50
N THR A 568 41.25 2.01 8.82
CA THR A 568 40.21 2.71 9.59
C THR A 568 40.32 4.24 9.45
N TRP A 569 41.53 4.79 9.34
CA TRP A 569 41.69 6.24 9.29
C TRP A 569 41.11 6.79 7.98
N LYS A 570 41.45 6.18 6.84
CA LYS A 570 40.95 6.61 5.53
C LYS A 570 39.45 6.47 5.39
N ARG A 571 38.87 5.42 5.99
CA ARG A 571 37.40 5.27 6.10
C ARG A 571 36.75 6.43 6.86
N ILE A 572 37.34 6.84 7.99
CA ILE A 572 36.87 8.01 8.74
C ILE A 572 37.05 9.30 7.92
N SER A 573 38.17 9.47 7.20
CA SER A 573 38.39 10.61 6.30
C SER A 573 37.30 10.71 5.22
N LEU A 574 36.97 9.59 4.56
CA LEU A 574 35.90 9.53 3.57
C LEU A 574 34.54 9.97 4.14
N TYR A 575 34.21 9.60 5.38
CA TYR A 575 32.95 10.07 6.00
C TYR A 575 32.93 11.59 6.22
N PHE A 576 34.07 12.20 6.55
CA PHE A 576 34.18 13.66 6.59
C PHE A 576 34.13 14.30 5.19
N GLU A 577 34.71 13.68 4.16
CA GLU A 577 34.59 14.12 2.75
C GLU A 577 33.13 14.11 2.28
N VAL A 578 32.38 13.04 2.59
CA VAL A 578 30.95 12.91 2.27
C VAL A 578 30.13 14.00 2.96
N LEU A 579 30.33 14.21 4.27
CA LEU A 579 29.63 15.25 5.03
C LEU A 579 30.00 16.66 4.58
N GLN A 580 31.27 16.91 4.23
CA GLN A 580 31.71 18.19 3.68
C GLN A 580 31.13 18.44 2.28
N ARG A 581 31.00 17.39 1.46
CA ARG A 581 30.37 17.48 0.14
C ARG A 581 28.89 17.78 0.26
N GLU A 582 28.18 17.12 1.17
CA GLU A 582 26.78 17.41 1.50
C GLU A 582 26.61 18.85 2.02
N ASP A 583 27.43 19.28 3.00
CA ASP A 583 27.47 20.65 3.51
C ASP A 583 27.62 21.66 2.35
N ALA A 584 28.55 21.42 1.41
CA ALA A 584 28.78 22.31 0.28
C ALA A 584 27.59 22.43 -0.69
N LEU A 585 26.75 21.40 -0.77
CA LEU A 585 25.54 21.39 -1.61
C LEU A 585 24.35 22.02 -0.87
N LEU A 586 24.06 21.57 0.35
CA LEU A 586 22.78 21.78 1.04
C LEU A 586 22.83 22.75 2.22
N LYS A 587 24.02 23.13 2.72
CA LYS A 587 24.11 24.12 3.79
C LYS A 587 23.78 25.53 3.27
N SER A 588 22.93 26.22 4.02
CA SER A 588 22.66 27.66 3.88
C SER A 588 23.85 28.48 4.39
N ALA A 589 24.15 29.62 3.77
CA ALA A 589 25.30 30.45 4.17
C ALA A 589 24.98 31.27 5.43
N SER A 590 23.71 31.63 5.61
CA SER A 590 23.13 32.30 6.76
C SER A 590 21.90 31.54 7.28
N PRO A 591 21.58 31.58 8.59
CA PRO A 591 20.32 31.06 9.13
C PRO A 591 19.06 31.68 8.52
N ASN A 592 19.18 32.85 7.88
CA ASN A 592 18.08 33.54 7.20
C ASN A 592 17.94 33.16 5.72
N ASP A 593 18.87 32.41 5.13
CA ASP A 593 18.75 31.98 3.74
C ASP A 593 17.74 30.82 3.63
N PRO A 594 17.00 30.69 2.52
CA PRO A 594 16.10 29.57 2.30
C PRO A 594 16.81 28.21 2.50
N LYS A 595 16.21 27.30 3.27
CA LYS A 595 16.68 25.92 3.44
C LYS A 595 16.78 25.27 2.06
N LYS A 596 17.98 24.81 1.68
CA LYS A 596 18.17 24.03 0.46
C LYS A 596 17.71 22.58 0.66
N CYS A 597 17.42 21.92 -0.45
CA CYS A 597 16.93 20.55 -0.49
C CYS A 597 17.33 19.86 -1.80
N LEU A 598 17.30 18.54 -1.79
CA LEU A 598 17.32 17.71 -3.00
C LEU A 598 15.91 17.61 -3.58
N SER A 599 15.80 17.40 -4.88
CA SER A 599 14.53 17.44 -5.64
C SER A 599 13.40 16.58 -5.07
N TRP A 600 13.71 15.43 -4.49
CA TRP A 600 12.71 14.51 -3.93
C TRP A 600 12.29 14.86 -2.50
N GLU A 601 13.07 15.69 -1.79
CA GLU A 601 12.88 15.95 -0.37
C GLU A 601 11.62 16.77 -0.07
N VAL A 602 11.11 16.53 1.13
CA VAL A 602 9.95 17.22 1.71
C VAL A 602 10.29 17.62 3.13
N ASP A 603 10.21 18.90 3.42
CA ASP A 603 10.46 19.45 4.75
C ASP A 603 9.23 19.28 5.64
N VAL A 604 9.10 18.10 6.25
CA VAL A 604 8.01 17.76 7.19
C VAL A 604 8.15 18.56 8.49
N SER A 605 9.35 18.62 9.06
CA SER A 605 9.60 19.35 10.33
C SER A 605 9.33 20.85 10.19
N GLY A 606 9.75 21.46 9.06
CA GLY A 606 9.47 22.86 8.77
C GLY A 606 7.98 23.17 8.61
N ALA A 607 7.20 22.26 8.03
CA ALA A 607 5.74 22.40 7.94
C ALA A 607 5.06 22.30 9.31
N GLN A 608 5.44 21.30 10.12
CA GLN A 608 4.90 21.06 11.46
C GLN A 608 5.10 22.24 12.42
N LEU A 609 6.27 22.90 12.40
CA LEU A 609 6.60 24.03 13.28
C LEU A 609 5.68 25.26 13.14
N LEU A 610 4.89 25.33 12.06
CA LEU A 610 3.95 26.42 11.79
C LEU A 610 2.48 25.97 11.73
N GLY A 611 2.19 24.69 12.02
CA GLY A 611 0.85 24.11 11.78
C GLY A 611 0.48 24.01 10.29
N ASN A 612 1.43 24.27 9.39
CA ASN A 612 1.22 24.22 7.94
C ASN A 612 1.12 22.76 7.49
N CYS A 613 0.34 22.51 6.45
CA CYS A 613 0.10 21.20 5.84
C CYS A 613 -0.62 20.17 6.73
N LYS A 614 -0.83 20.44 8.03
CA LYS A 614 -1.60 19.56 8.92
C LYS A 614 -3.06 19.43 8.49
N GLY A 615 -3.62 20.42 7.81
CA GLY A 615 -4.97 20.31 7.21
C GLY A 615 -5.06 19.30 6.08
N CYS A 616 -3.94 18.92 5.44
CA CYS A 616 -3.93 18.02 4.28
C CYS A 616 -4.18 16.55 4.65
N VAL A 617 -4.12 16.19 5.94
CA VAL A 617 -4.40 14.82 6.40
C VAL A 617 -5.89 14.54 6.62
N ARG A 618 -6.79 15.49 6.31
CA ARG A 618 -8.25 15.33 6.51
C ARG A 618 -8.81 14.12 5.76
N ASP A 619 -8.40 13.95 4.50
CA ASP A 619 -8.86 12.85 3.62
C ASP A 619 -7.98 11.59 3.72
N ASP A 620 -6.83 11.69 4.40
CA ASP A 620 -5.92 10.59 4.67
C ASP A 620 -5.07 10.89 5.93
N GLN A 621 -5.54 10.39 7.08
CA GLN A 621 -4.92 10.60 8.39
C GLN A 621 -3.67 9.74 8.64
N HIS A 622 -3.26 8.94 7.65
CA HIS A 622 -2.05 8.12 7.67
C HIS A 622 -0.98 8.61 6.70
N ALA A 623 -1.29 9.62 5.87
CA ALA A 623 -0.31 10.35 5.06
C ALA A 623 0.45 11.41 5.87
N VAL A 624 1.72 11.58 5.52
CA VAL A 624 2.60 12.64 6.05
C VAL A 624 2.82 13.68 4.95
N TYR A 625 2.46 14.92 5.23
CA TYR A 625 2.63 16.07 4.33
C TYR A 625 3.74 17.00 4.81
N GLY A 626 4.34 17.72 3.88
CA GLY A 626 5.27 18.81 4.20
C GLY A 626 5.60 19.68 2.97
N HIS A 627 6.62 20.52 3.11
CA HIS A 627 6.98 21.48 2.05
C HIS A 627 7.93 20.89 1.01
N ALA A 628 7.51 20.90 -0.26
CA ALA A 628 8.27 20.33 -1.37
C ALA A 628 9.57 21.11 -1.65
N CYS A 629 10.59 20.43 -2.18
CA CYS A 629 11.69 21.13 -2.83
C CYS A 629 11.25 21.84 -4.12
N SER A 630 11.77 23.05 -4.39
CA SER A 630 11.41 23.85 -5.58
C SER A 630 11.79 23.19 -6.92
N THR A 631 12.72 22.24 -6.88
CA THR A 631 13.18 21.43 -8.04
C THR A 631 12.47 20.07 -8.13
N ARG A 632 11.44 19.81 -7.32
CA ARG A 632 10.68 18.56 -7.37
C ARG A 632 10.00 18.39 -8.73
N GLY A 633 10.48 17.42 -9.49
CA GLY A 633 9.88 17.02 -10.76
C GLY A 633 8.52 16.34 -10.57
N ALA A 634 7.72 16.31 -11.64
CA ALA A 634 6.47 15.53 -11.68
C ALA A 634 6.71 14.00 -11.60
N ASN A 635 7.95 13.57 -11.84
CA ASN A 635 8.45 12.22 -11.62
C ASN A 635 9.96 12.28 -11.28
N GLU A 636 10.52 11.15 -10.88
CA GLU A 636 11.92 11.02 -10.46
C GLU A 636 12.90 11.56 -11.52
N MET A 637 12.73 11.18 -12.79
CA MET A 637 13.62 11.61 -13.89
C MET A 637 13.66 13.13 -14.07
N LEU A 638 12.52 13.81 -13.91
CA LEU A 638 12.46 15.27 -14.01
C LEU A 638 13.12 15.97 -12.80
N GLY A 639 13.19 15.30 -11.65
CA GLY A 639 13.92 15.75 -10.47
C GLY A 639 15.45 15.55 -10.57
N ARG A 640 15.93 14.66 -11.45
CA ARG A 640 17.38 14.44 -11.64
C ARG A 640 18.02 15.41 -12.64
N GLU A 641 19.30 15.66 -12.44
CA GLU A 641 20.21 16.20 -13.45
C GLU A 641 20.51 15.15 -14.53
N ILE A 642 21.17 15.57 -15.62
CA ILE A 642 21.49 14.68 -16.74
C ILE A 642 22.44 13.52 -16.34
N ASP A 643 23.27 13.73 -15.32
CA ASP A 643 24.13 12.68 -14.74
C ASP A 643 23.43 11.79 -13.70
N GLY A 644 22.14 12.00 -13.46
CA GLY A 644 21.34 11.24 -12.49
C GLY A 644 21.40 11.74 -11.04
N SER A 645 22.28 12.71 -10.71
CA SER A 645 22.25 13.36 -9.39
C SER A 645 20.94 14.13 -9.16
N ALA A 646 20.54 14.32 -7.90
CA ALA A 646 19.30 15.03 -7.58
C ALA A 646 19.47 16.55 -7.74
N LYS A 647 18.51 17.21 -8.41
CA LYS A 647 18.53 18.68 -8.58
C LYS A 647 18.40 19.38 -7.24
N ILE A 648 19.28 20.33 -6.97
CA ILE A 648 19.25 21.12 -5.73
C ILE A 648 18.30 22.31 -5.89
N GLY A 649 17.35 22.41 -4.97
CA GLY A 649 16.39 23.51 -4.89
C GLY A 649 16.38 24.17 -3.51
N ILE A 650 15.32 24.94 -3.27
CA ILE A 650 14.99 25.52 -1.96
C ILE A 650 13.62 25.00 -1.52
N VAL A 651 13.41 24.86 -0.21
CA VAL A 651 12.14 24.41 0.35
C VAL A 651 11.05 25.44 0.01
N ASN A 652 10.01 24.99 -0.70
CA ASN A 652 8.88 25.82 -1.07
C ASN A 652 7.77 25.73 0.00
N THR A 653 7.76 26.71 0.91
CA THR A 653 6.77 26.83 1.98
C THR A 653 5.36 27.19 1.51
N SER A 654 5.16 27.53 0.22
CA SER A 654 3.83 27.82 -0.31
C SER A 654 3.03 26.57 -0.68
N LYS A 655 3.68 25.40 -0.75
CA LYS A 655 3.09 24.15 -1.26
C LYS A 655 3.15 23.05 -0.21
N CYS A 656 2.10 22.23 -0.10
CA CYS A 656 2.04 21.07 0.76
C CYS A 656 1.91 19.82 -0.11
N VAL A 657 2.85 18.89 0.03
CA VAL A 657 2.87 17.67 -0.79
C VAL A 657 2.91 16.43 0.08
N PHE A 658 2.30 15.37 -0.42
CA PHE A 658 2.44 14.03 0.13
C PHE A 658 3.94 13.66 0.11
N SER A 659 4.43 13.22 1.27
CA SER A 659 5.79 12.75 1.48
C SER A 659 5.82 11.22 1.51
N TYR A 660 5.32 10.62 2.60
CA TYR A 660 5.29 9.18 2.86
C TYR A 660 4.11 8.82 3.77
N CYS A 661 3.91 7.53 4.04
CA CYS A 661 2.89 7.03 4.97
C CYS A 661 3.46 6.74 6.35
N LYS A 662 2.65 6.90 7.39
CA LYS A 662 2.96 6.45 8.76
C LYS A 662 3.33 4.95 8.77
N VAL A 663 4.15 4.55 9.73
CA VAL A 663 4.67 3.17 9.83
C VAL A 663 3.52 2.16 9.86
N GLY A 664 3.60 1.14 9.00
CA GLY A 664 2.57 0.12 8.83
C GLY A 664 1.49 0.44 7.78
N TYR A 665 1.61 1.59 7.11
CA TYR A 665 0.81 1.97 5.94
C TYR A 665 1.72 2.14 4.71
N TYR A 666 1.15 2.12 3.52
CA TYR A 666 1.89 2.34 2.27
C TYR A 666 1.05 3.09 1.24
N ARG A 667 1.73 3.84 0.37
CA ARG A 667 1.13 4.66 -0.67
C ARG A 667 0.63 3.76 -1.80
N ALA A 668 -0.66 3.86 -2.11
CA ALA A 668 -1.30 3.19 -3.24
C ALA A 668 -2.21 4.16 -3.98
N VAL A 669 -2.42 3.92 -5.28
CA VAL A 669 -3.41 4.63 -6.08
C VAL A 669 -4.75 3.89 -5.94
N VAL A 670 -5.76 4.59 -5.43
CA VAL A 670 -7.14 4.11 -5.29
C VAL A 670 -8.07 4.97 -6.14
N SER A 671 -9.21 4.43 -6.58
CA SER A 671 -10.22 5.22 -7.28
C SER A 671 -11.22 5.77 -6.27
N ILE A 672 -11.30 7.09 -6.15
CA ILE A 672 -12.27 7.80 -5.33
C ILE A 672 -13.18 8.58 -6.28
N SER A 673 -14.47 8.30 -6.27
CA SER A 673 -15.46 8.89 -7.21
C SER A 673 -15.14 8.71 -8.70
N GLY A 674 -14.25 7.77 -9.05
CA GLY A 674 -13.76 7.53 -10.41
C GLY A 674 -12.32 8.02 -10.64
N ASP A 675 -11.84 8.99 -9.86
CA ASP A 675 -10.53 9.61 -10.05
C ASP A 675 -9.40 8.86 -9.30
N PRO A 676 -8.24 8.65 -9.93
CA PRO A 676 -7.09 8.01 -9.29
C PRO A 676 -6.43 8.94 -8.27
N THR A 677 -6.61 8.64 -6.99
CA THR A 677 -6.07 9.41 -5.86
C THR A 677 -5.06 8.56 -5.09
N GLU A 678 -3.98 9.17 -4.60
CA GLU A 678 -2.99 8.48 -3.77
C GLU A 678 -3.43 8.50 -2.30
N GLN A 679 -3.44 7.33 -1.65
CA GLN A 679 -3.73 7.20 -0.22
C GLN A 679 -2.81 6.18 0.47
N CYS A 680 -2.68 6.33 1.79
CA CYS A 680 -2.00 5.44 2.70
C CYS A 680 -2.93 4.31 3.16
N ILE A 681 -2.79 3.16 2.54
CA ILE A 681 -3.53 1.95 2.89
C ILE A 681 -2.72 1.02 3.80
N LEU A 682 -3.40 0.18 4.58
CA LEU A 682 -2.77 -0.72 5.53
C LEU A 682 -1.83 -1.71 4.85
N THR A 683 -0.60 -1.84 5.37
CA THR A 683 0.34 -2.87 4.92
C THR A 683 -0.25 -4.28 5.12
N PRO A 684 -0.20 -5.18 4.12
CA PRO A 684 -0.62 -6.56 4.29
C PRO A 684 0.17 -7.27 5.40
N ILE A 685 -0.49 -8.19 6.11
CA ILE A 685 0.17 -9.08 7.06
C ILE A 685 0.42 -10.42 6.39
N GLY A 686 1.65 -10.93 6.47
CA GLY A 686 1.92 -12.32 6.10
C GLY A 686 1.61 -13.30 7.24
N PRO A 687 1.79 -14.61 7.02
CA PRO A 687 1.67 -15.61 8.07
C PRO A 687 2.44 -15.26 9.35
N ASN A 688 1.83 -15.57 10.50
CA ASN A 688 2.35 -15.37 11.87
C ASN A 688 2.71 -13.93 12.29
N GLN A 689 2.47 -12.91 11.45
CA GLN A 689 2.61 -11.51 11.84
C GLN A 689 1.35 -11.03 12.57
N ALA A 690 1.54 -10.48 13.78
CA ALA A 690 0.48 -9.76 14.46
C ALA A 690 0.34 -8.34 13.85
N ARG A 691 -0.88 -7.79 13.81
CA ARG A 691 -1.10 -6.43 13.31
C ARG A 691 -0.20 -5.39 14.01
N ALA A 692 -0.04 -5.49 15.32
CA ALA A 692 0.81 -4.61 16.12
C ALA A 692 2.33 -4.71 15.82
N ASP A 693 2.80 -5.78 15.15
CA ASP A 693 4.21 -5.90 14.71
C ASP A 693 4.48 -5.23 13.36
N VAL A 694 3.42 -4.85 12.63
CA VAL A 694 3.48 -4.23 11.29
C VAL A 694 2.94 -2.80 11.34
N THR A 695 1.77 -2.60 11.96
CA THR A 695 1.10 -1.32 12.18
C THR A 695 0.94 -1.14 13.70
N PRO A 696 1.96 -0.61 14.41
CA PRO A 696 1.94 -0.48 15.87
C PRO A 696 1.05 0.66 16.36
N ASP A 697 0.87 1.67 15.51
CA ASP A 697 0.14 2.90 15.79
C ASP A 697 -0.99 3.04 14.75
N GLN A 698 -2.21 3.14 15.25
CA GLN A 698 -3.43 3.38 14.48
C GLN A 698 -4.16 4.63 15.01
N THR A 699 -3.47 5.46 15.80
CA THR A 699 -4.03 6.72 16.28
C THR A 699 -4.26 7.67 15.12
N LEU A 700 -5.38 8.39 15.21
CA LEU A 700 -5.84 9.36 14.23
C LEU A 700 -5.40 10.74 14.67
N ASP A 701 -4.86 11.54 13.74
CA ASP A 701 -4.42 12.89 14.07
C ASP A 701 -5.62 13.79 14.38
N ALA A 702 -5.54 14.52 15.49
CA ALA A 702 -6.52 15.54 15.82
C ALA A 702 -6.34 16.74 14.88
N VAL A 703 -7.10 16.76 13.78
CA VAL A 703 -7.15 17.90 12.83
C VAL A 703 -8.17 18.93 13.32
N LEU A 704 -7.70 20.14 13.57
CA LEU A 704 -8.50 21.30 13.96
C LEU A 704 -9.04 22.05 12.73
N PRO A 705 -10.10 22.87 12.88
CA PRO A 705 -10.61 23.71 11.78
C PRO A 705 -9.54 24.64 11.19
N ASP A 706 -8.66 25.18 12.05
CA ASP A 706 -7.61 26.13 11.71
C ASP A 706 -6.33 25.48 11.14
N ASP A 707 -6.23 24.14 11.13
CA ASP A 707 -5.11 23.45 10.48
C ASP A 707 -5.22 23.61 8.96
N ASN A 708 -4.24 24.28 8.36
CA ASN A 708 -4.28 24.67 6.96
C ASN A 708 -3.70 23.61 6.02
N CYS A 709 -4.28 23.48 4.82
CA CYS A 709 -3.67 22.86 3.65
C CYS A 709 -3.54 23.90 2.53
N GLU A 710 -2.37 24.01 1.91
CA GLU A 710 -2.10 24.78 0.66
C GLU A 710 -2.77 26.17 0.50
N GLY A 711 -2.91 26.98 1.55
CA GLY A 711 -3.48 28.32 1.42
C GLY A 711 -4.91 28.36 0.82
N SER A 712 -5.63 27.24 0.83
CA SER A 712 -6.95 27.09 0.20
C SER A 712 -7.97 28.07 0.78
N CYS A 713 -7.90 28.32 2.10
CA CYS A 713 -8.77 29.28 2.76
C CYS A 713 -8.19 30.72 2.78
N LYS A 714 -7.01 30.95 2.16
CA LYS A 714 -6.39 32.27 2.02
C LYS A 714 -6.94 33.06 0.81
N TYR A 715 -7.50 32.35 -0.17
CA TYR A 715 -8.15 32.90 -1.36
C TYR A 715 -9.50 32.22 -1.62
N ILE A 716 -10.37 32.22 -0.61
CA ILE A 716 -11.76 31.80 -0.77
C ILE A 716 -12.46 32.67 -1.84
N THR A 717 -13.16 32.02 -2.75
CA THR A 717 -14.13 32.60 -3.70
C THR A 717 -15.54 32.21 -3.30
N ASP A 718 -16.55 32.88 -3.84
CA ASP A 718 -17.97 32.55 -3.72
C ASP A 718 -18.33 31.12 -4.18
N THR A 719 -17.45 30.51 -4.99
CA THR A 719 -17.54 29.14 -5.51
C THR A 719 -16.70 28.09 -4.75
N THR A 720 -15.93 28.47 -3.73
CA THR A 720 -15.02 27.52 -3.03
C THR A 720 -15.81 26.55 -2.13
N PRO A 721 -15.76 25.22 -2.37
CA PRO A 721 -16.56 24.23 -1.63
C PRO A 721 -16.35 24.24 -0.11
N THR A 722 -17.39 23.87 0.64
CA THR A 722 -17.42 23.95 2.12
C THR A 722 -16.84 22.72 2.83
N ASP A 723 -16.70 21.61 2.11
CA ASP A 723 -15.85 20.46 2.45
C ASP A 723 -14.35 20.81 2.33
N MET A 724 -13.96 21.54 1.28
CA MET A 724 -12.58 22.01 1.07
C MET A 724 -12.14 23.06 2.10
N CYS A 725 -12.99 24.06 2.37
CA CYS A 725 -12.79 25.05 3.42
C CYS A 725 -14.07 25.19 4.26
N PRO A 726 -14.10 24.69 5.52
CA PRO A 726 -15.24 24.87 6.40
C PRO A 726 -15.65 26.33 6.54
N CYS A 727 -16.95 26.59 6.70
CA CYS A 727 -17.42 27.94 7.02
C CYS A 727 -16.88 28.36 8.40
N PRO A 728 -16.43 29.62 8.58
CA PRO A 728 -15.97 30.09 9.88
C PRO A 728 -17.07 29.95 10.93
N ASN A 729 -16.71 29.54 12.16
CA ASN A 729 -17.67 29.50 13.28
C ASN A 729 -17.81 30.86 14.00
N ASP A 730 -16.88 31.78 13.78
CA ASP A 730 -16.96 33.16 14.28
C ASP A 730 -17.85 34.02 13.36
N PRO A 731 -18.95 34.62 13.85
CA PRO A 731 -19.80 35.53 13.08
C PRO A 731 -19.05 36.74 12.47
N ALA A 732 -17.95 37.20 13.09
CA ALA A 732 -17.13 38.28 12.55
C ALA A 732 -16.34 37.83 11.31
N LEU A 733 -15.91 36.57 11.26
CA LEU A 733 -15.22 35.98 10.11
C LEU A 733 -16.21 35.56 9.01
N GLN A 734 -17.39 35.02 9.36
CA GLN A 734 -18.47 34.75 8.39
C GLN A 734 -18.89 36.00 7.61
N LYS A 735 -18.90 37.17 8.25
CA LYS A 735 -19.23 38.47 7.62
C LYS A 735 -18.33 38.83 6.44
N VAL A 736 -17.07 38.36 6.46
CA VAL A 736 -16.06 38.61 5.42
C VAL A 736 -15.76 37.40 4.53
N ASP A 737 -16.39 36.24 4.78
CA ASP A 737 -16.34 35.09 3.88
C ASP A 737 -17.12 35.42 2.58
N PRO A 738 -16.51 35.35 1.39
CA PRO A 738 -17.18 35.66 0.12
C PRO A 738 -18.25 34.63 -0.27
N ARG A 739 -18.39 33.51 0.45
CA ARG A 739 -19.44 32.50 0.26
C ARG A 739 -20.67 32.70 1.16
N LYS A 740 -20.71 33.78 1.94
CA LYS A 740 -21.85 34.08 2.82
C LYS A 740 -23.14 34.20 2.00
N GLY A 741 -24.19 33.54 2.45
CA GLY A 741 -25.49 33.53 1.78
C GLY A 741 -25.58 32.63 0.53
N THR A 742 -24.47 32.05 0.04
CA THR A 742 -24.48 31.04 -1.03
C THR A 742 -24.25 29.64 -0.49
N MET A 743 -23.03 29.37 0.01
CA MET A 743 -22.64 28.07 0.56
C MET A 743 -22.41 28.10 2.07
N CYS A 744 -22.08 29.28 2.62
CA CYS A 744 -21.95 29.50 4.07
C CYS A 744 -23.13 30.30 4.63
N PRO A 745 -23.58 30.02 5.88
CA PRO A 745 -24.64 30.79 6.52
C PRO A 745 -24.29 32.29 6.59
N ASP A 746 -25.24 33.16 6.25
CA ASP A 746 -25.10 34.61 6.47
C ASP A 746 -25.57 34.96 7.89
N PRO A 747 -24.69 35.40 8.80
CA PRO A 747 -25.06 35.78 10.17
C PRO A 747 -26.00 36.98 10.24
N CYS A 748 -26.18 37.73 9.14
CA CYS A 748 -27.09 38.87 9.05
C CYS A 748 -28.42 38.57 8.33
N ASN A 749 -28.70 37.31 7.98
CA ASN A 749 -30.02 36.92 7.47
C ASN A 749 -31.11 37.13 8.54
N GLN A 750 -32.20 37.83 8.19
CA GLN A 750 -33.32 38.13 9.09
C GLN A 750 -33.95 36.88 9.74
N GLN A 751 -33.87 35.71 9.10
CA GLN A 751 -34.37 34.45 9.66
C GLN A 751 -33.47 33.85 10.77
N GLN A 752 -32.22 34.29 10.89
CA GLN A 752 -31.24 33.80 11.88
C GLN A 752 -30.83 34.86 12.92
N LEU A 753 -31.19 36.13 12.70
CA LEU A 753 -30.97 37.23 13.64
C LEU A 753 -31.70 37.00 14.97
N LYS A 754 -30.93 36.93 16.06
CA LYS A 754 -31.47 36.80 17.43
C LYS A 754 -31.51 38.17 18.10
N SER A 755 -32.41 38.34 19.07
CA SER A 755 -32.63 39.61 19.79
C SER A 755 -31.41 40.14 20.57
N TYR A 756 -30.36 39.33 20.72
CA TYR A 756 -29.09 39.67 21.36
C TYR A 756 -27.90 39.76 20.40
N THR A 757 -28.08 39.65 19.07
CA THR A 757 -26.96 39.72 18.11
C THR A 757 -26.35 41.13 18.08
N PRO A 758 -25.07 41.32 18.46
CA PRO A 758 -24.47 42.66 18.62
C PRO A 758 -24.43 43.49 17.33
N ILE A 759 -24.56 44.82 17.45
CA ILE A 759 -24.46 45.76 16.32
C ILE A 759 -23.10 45.72 15.60
N THR A 760 -22.04 45.29 16.29
CA THR A 760 -20.70 45.10 15.72
C THR A 760 -20.66 43.94 14.72
N VAL A 761 -21.48 42.90 14.94
CA VAL A 761 -21.64 41.76 14.03
C VAL A 761 -22.53 42.17 12.85
N CYS A 762 -23.78 42.56 13.10
CA CYS A 762 -24.69 43.05 12.07
C CYS A 762 -25.24 44.42 12.48
N SER A 763 -24.89 45.47 11.73
CA SER A 763 -25.42 46.82 11.97
C SER A 763 -26.95 46.84 11.83
N CYS A 764 -27.63 47.68 12.61
CA CYS A 764 -29.06 47.91 12.45
C CYS A 764 -29.37 48.46 11.06
N SER A 765 -30.45 48.00 10.41
CA SER A 765 -30.86 48.55 9.12
C SER A 765 -31.18 50.06 9.26
N THR A 766 -30.91 50.84 8.23
CA THR A 766 -31.29 52.26 8.16
C THR A 766 -32.64 52.48 7.48
N ASP A 767 -33.26 51.42 6.95
CA ASP A 767 -34.62 51.45 6.42
C ASP A 767 -35.64 51.30 7.59
N PRO A 768 -36.51 52.29 7.84
CA PRO A 768 -37.52 52.23 8.89
C PRO A 768 -38.45 51.00 8.79
N ILE A 769 -38.76 50.52 7.58
CA ILE A 769 -39.65 49.37 7.38
C ILE A 769 -38.93 48.08 7.80
N GLN A 770 -37.64 47.96 7.53
CA GLN A 770 -36.83 46.82 7.98
C GLN A 770 -36.52 46.88 9.48
N GLN A 771 -36.33 48.08 10.06
CA GLN A 771 -36.18 48.23 11.52
C GLN A 771 -37.39 47.74 12.30
N VAL A 772 -38.61 47.94 11.78
CA VAL A 772 -39.85 47.43 12.42
C VAL A 772 -39.85 45.90 12.52
N ASN A 773 -39.15 45.21 11.61
CA ASN A 773 -39.03 43.75 11.53
C ASN A 773 -37.71 43.18 12.07
N ASP A 774 -36.78 44.01 12.56
CA ASP A 774 -35.52 43.53 13.17
C ASP A 774 -35.81 42.95 14.56
N PRO A 775 -35.46 41.68 14.86
CA PRO A 775 -35.71 41.05 16.16
C PRO A 775 -35.03 41.74 17.37
N ARG A 776 -34.17 42.73 17.14
CA ARG A 776 -33.44 43.53 18.14
C ARG A 776 -34.03 44.92 18.38
N LYS A 777 -35.10 45.27 17.66
CA LYS A 777 -35.90 46.50 17.82
C LYS A 777 -36.20 46.81 19.29
N GLY A 778 -35.98 48.05 19.69
CA GLY A 778 -36.31 48.56 21.03
C GLY A 778 -35.39 48.10 22.17
N ASN A 779 -34.45 47.20 21.89
CA ASN A 779 -33.42 46.75 22.85
C ASN A 779 -32.02 47.22 22.43
N ILE A 780 -31.58 46.76 21.25
CA ILE A 780 -30.23 47.04 20.72
C ILE A 780 -30.30 47.95 19.48
N CYS A 781 -31.35 47.83 18.67
CA CYS A 781 -31.60 48.71 17.53
C CYS A 781 -32.70 49.75 17.85
N PRO A 782 -32.60 51.00 17.34
CA PRO A 782 -33.61 52.03 17.56
C PRO A 782 -35.01 51.58 17.15
N ASP A 783 -36.03 51.91 17.93
CA ASP A 783 -37.42 51.70 17.53
C ASP A 783 -37.95 52.97 16.83
N PRO A 784 -38.25 52.93 15.51
CA PRO A 784 -38.79 54.08 14.80
C PRO A 784 -40.17 54.53 15.28
N CYS A 785 -40.88 53.73 16.09
CA CYS A 785 -42.18 54.08 16.66
C CYS A 785 -42.12 54.74 18.05
N GLN A 786 -40.93 54.96 18.62
CA GLN A 786 -40.80 55.50 19.98
C GLN A 786 -41.19 56.98 20.12
N THR A 787 -41.29 57.72 19.00
CA THR A 787 -41.67 59.15 18.99
C THR A 787 -42.76 59.42 17.95
N LEU A 788 -44.02 59.16 18.30
CA LEU A 788 -45.17 59.40 17.41
C LEU A 788 -45.49 60.91 17.30
N THR A 789 -45.69 61.38 16.07
CA THR A 789 -46.22 62.71 15.77
C THR A 789 -47.55 62.60 15.02
N GLN A 790 -48.28 63.70 14.90
CA GLN A 790 -49.55 63.76 14.15
C GLN A 790 -49.43 63.34 12.67
N THR A 791 -48.21 63.32 12.11
CA THR A 791 -47.92 62.94 10.72
C THR A 791 -47.25 61.57 10.57
N THR A 792 -46.99 60.82 11.66
CA THR A 792 -46.36 59.49 11.57
C THR A 792 -47.30 58.47 10.92
N SER A 793 -46.89 57.94 9.76
CA SER A 793 -47.72 57.04 8.94
C SER A 793 -48.18 55.78 9.67
N ILE A 794 -49.46 55.45 9.50
CA ILE A 794 -50.09 54.24 10.04
C ILE A 794 -49.56 52.94 9.42
N THR A 795 -48.91 52.99 8.25
CA THR A 795 -48.22 51.84 7.64
C THR A 795 -46.84 51.58 8.24
N LEU A 796 -46.24 52.56 8.93
CA LEU A 796 -44.96 52.39 9.63
C LEU A 796 -45.17 52.05 11.11
N CYS A 797 -46.12 52.72 11.76
CA CYS A 797 -46.52 52.49 13.14
C CYS A 797 -48.05 52.45 13.23
N PRO A 798 -48.69 51.26 13.34
CA PRO A 798 -50.15 51.14 13.37
C PRO A 798 -50.84 51.96 14.47
N CYS A 799 -52.13 52.26 14.30
CA CYS A 799 -52.95 52.85 15.37
C CYS A 799 -53.20 51.82 16.49
N PRO A 800 -53.23 52.22 17.77
CA PRO A 800 -53.59 51.33 18.88
C PRO A 800 -54.99 50.72 18.71
N SER A 801 -55.10 49.39 18.83
CA SER A 801 -56.38 48.67 18.75
C SER A 801 -57.21 48.75 20.04
N ASP A 802 -56.59 49.14 21.15
CA ASP A 802 -57.23 49.35 22.45
C ASP A 802 -57.83 50.77 22.53
N PRO A 803 -59.16 50.93 22.71
CA PRO A 803 -59.80 52.24 22.83
C PRO A 803 -59.24 53.13 23.96
N SER A 804 -58.70 52.54 25.02
CA SER A 804 -58.11 53.29 26.15
C SER A 804 -56.71 53.85 25.83
N LEU A 805 -55.96 53.17 24.97
CA LEU A 805 -54.67 53.64 24.46
C LEU A 805 -54.85 54.61 23.28
N LEU A 806 -55.89 54.39 22.46
CA LEU A 806 -56.24 55.25 21.32
C LEU A 806 -56.63 56.68 21.75
N ILE A 807 -57.12 56.87 22.97
CA ILE A 807 -57.37 58.19 23.59
C ILE A 807 -56.08 58.97 23.87
N ASN A 808 -54.93 58.29 23.88
CA ASN A 808 -53.61 58.89 24.14
C ASN A 808 -52.69 58.90 22.90
N ASP A 809 -53.14 58.42 21.73
CA ASP A 809 -52.35 58.51 20.48
C ASP A 809 -52.39 59.94 19.93
N PRO A 810 -51.24 60.60 19.66
CA PRO A 810 -51.21 61.96 19.12
C PRO A 810 -51.99 62.16 17.80
N ARG A 811 -52.30 61.08 17.07
CA ARG A 811 -53.01 61.06 15.78
C ARG A 811 -54.53 60.85 15.91
N GLN A 812 -55.06 60.76 17.13
CA GLN A 812 -56.49 60.57 17.42
C GLN A 812 -57.37 61.61 16.72
N GLY A 813 -58.44 61.16 16.07
CA GLY A 813 -59.40 62.02 15.37
C GLY A 813 -58.94 62.54 14.00
N GLY A 814 -57.68 62.29 13.63
CA GLY A 814 -57.14 62.50 12.29
C GLY A 814 -56.91 61.17 11.58
N LEU A 815 -55.64 60.76 11.47
CA LEU A 815 -55.25 59.50 10.81
C LEU A 815 -55.74 58.23 11.56
N CYS A 816 -56.12 58.35 12.84
CA CYS A 816 -56.77 57.29 13.60
C CYS A 816 -58.19 57.75 14.04
N PRO A 817 -59.27 57.44 13.29
CA PRO A 817 -60.62 57.93 13.56
C PRO A 817 -61.38 57.15 14.65
N LEU A 818 -62.21 57.85 15.41
CA LEU A 818 -63.13 57.28 16.41
C LEU A 818 -64.37 56.69 15.71
N THR A 819 -64.60 55.38 15.88
CA THR A 819 -65.74 54.67 15.29
C THR A 819 -66.50 53.85 16.33
N CYS A 820 -67.82 53.69 16.16
CA CYS A 820 -68.65 52.78 16.96
C CYS A 820 -68.44 51.30 16.55
N SER A 821 -67.19 50.91 16.29
CA SER A 821 -66.78 49.58 15.84
C SER A 821 -66.78 48.53 16.95
N THR A 822 -66.82 48.95 18.22
CA THR A 822 -66.57 48.10 19.39
C THR A 822 -67.73 48.17 20.38
N ILE A 823 -68.89 47.69 19.93
CA ILE A 823 -70.02 47.36 20.82
C ILE A 823 -69.70 46.11 21.64
N THR A 824 -70.24 46.01 22.85
CA THR A 824 -70.13 44.83 23.73
C THR A 824 -71.52 44.35 24.17
N ALA A 825 -71.61 43.13 24.70
CA ALA A 825 -72.87 42.47 25.08
C ALA A 825 -73.77 43.25 26.07
N ILE A 826 -73.22 44.24 26.80
CA ILE A 826 -73.94 45.10 27.76
C ILE A 826 -74.15 46.54 27.25
N THR A 827 -73.83 46.85 25.99
CA THR A 827 -73.92 48.21 25.45
C THR A 827 -75.37 48.61 25.15
N SER A 828 -75.87 49.67 25.82
CA SER A 828 -77.27 50.11 25.74
C SER A 828 -77.76 50.41 24.33
N THR A 829 -78.99 49.98 24.02
CA THR A 829 -79.69 50.26 22.76
C THR A 829 -80.03 51.75 22.55
N THR A 830 -79.97 52.56 23.61
CA THR A 830 -80.12 54.03 23.53
C THR A 830 -78.87 54.77 23.05
N ILE A 831 -77.69 54.14 23.08
CA ILE A 831 -76.43 54.71 22.55
C ILE A 831 -76.15 54.19 21.13
N CYS A 832 -76.50 52.93 20.85
CA CYS A 832 -76.43 52.32 19.53
C CYS A 832 -77.62 51.35 19.32
N PRO A 833 -78.60 51.67 18.44
CA PRO A 833 -79.77 50.82 18.19
C PRO A 833 -79.43 49.40 17.70
N CYS A 834 -80.32 48.42 17.95
CA CYS A 834 -80.22 47.10 17.31
C CYS A 834 -80.39 47.25 15.78
N LYS A 835 -79.65 46.44 15.01
CA LYS A 835 -79.80 46.37 13.54
C LYS A 835 -81.06 45.58 13.16
N THR A 836 -81.71 45.96 12.06
CA THR A 836 -82.93 45.30 11.54
C THR A 836 -82.69 44.41 10.32
N ASP A 837 -81.49 44.46 9.73
CA ASP A 837 -81.05 43.59 8.63
C ASP A 837 -80.54 42.25 9.21
N PRO A 838 -81.13 41.10 8.83
CA PRO A 838 -80.70 39.77 9.30
C PRO A 838 -79.22 39.48 9.05
N ALA A 839 -78.61 40.01 7.98
CA ALA A 839 -77.20 39.80 7.68
C ALA A 839 -76.27 40.60 8.62
N GLN A 840 -76.77 41.66 9.25
CA GLN A 840 -76.01 42.48 10.20
C GLN A 840 -76.27 42.10 11.66
N GLN A 841 -77.41 41.47 11.96
CA GLN A 841 -77.72 40.98 13.32
C GLN A 841 -76.75 39.88 13.78
N ILE A 842 -76.19 39.10 12.85
CA ILE A 842 -75.21 38.03 13.12
C ILE A 842 -73.93 38.56 13.78
N THR A 843 -73.57 39.83 13.53
CA THR A 843 -72.35 40.47 14.02
C THR A 843 -72.58 41.43 15.19
N ASP A 844 -73.83 41.64 15.64
CA ASP A 844 -74.11 42.39 16.87
C ASP A 844 -73.77 41.52 18.10
N PRO A 845 -72.84 41.93 18.98
CA PRO A 845 -72.45 41.13 20.15
C PRO A 845 -73.54 41.04 21.24
N ARG A 846 -74.75 41.59 21.00
CA ARG A 846 -75.95 41.48 21.85
C ARG A 846 -76.99 40.47 21.31
N LYS A 847 -76.68 39.75 20.23
CA LYS A 847 -77.55 38.72 19.63
C LYS A 847 -77.86 37.58 20.60
N GLY A 848 -79.07 37.03 20.50
CA GLY A 848 -79.54 35.95 21.40
C GLY A 848 -79.89 36.41 22.82
N GLY A 849 -79.83 37.72 23.08
CA GLY A 849 -80.21 38.35 24.34
C GLY A 849 -81.19 39.50 24.11
N ILE A 850 -80.68 40.72 23.96
CA ILE A 850 -81.49 41.94 23.87
C ILE A 850 -81.86 42.29 22.40
N CYS A 851 -81.08 41.80 21.43
CA CYS A 851 -81.44 41.84 20.00
C CYS A 851 -81.74 40.40 19.49
N PRO A 852 -82.64 40.20 18.50
CA PRO A 852 -83.02 38.87 17.99
C PRO A 852 -81.85 38.07 17.38
N ASP A 853 -81.95 36.73 17.39
CA ASP A 853 -81.01 35.82 16.73
C ASP A 853 -81.64 35.19 15.46
N PRO A 854 -81.07 35.40 14.26
CA PRO A 854 -81.56 34.80 13.03
C PRO A 854 -81.23 33.30 12.87
N CYS A 855 -80.33 32.71 13.67
CA CYS A 855 -79.81 31.35 13.47
C CYS A 855 -80.34 30.29 14.45
N SER A 856 -81.47 30.52 15.13
CA SER A 856 -82.11 29.50 15.98
C SER A 856 -82.64 28.31 15.15
N SER A 857 -82.65 27.12 15.75
CA SER A 857 -82.94 25.85 15.07
C SER A 857 -84.34 25.71 14.47
N SER A 858 -85.27 26.61 14.79
CA SER A 858 -86.60 26.69 14.17
C SER A 858 -86.63 27.39 12.81
N ASN A 859 -85.56 28.11 12.44
CA ASN A 859 -85.55 29.06 11.32
C ASN A 859 -84.63 28.66 10.14
N ILE A 860 -83.88 27.55 10.27
CA ILE A 860 -82.93 27.07 9.24
C ILE A 860 -83.63 26.05 8.33
N ASN A 861 -83.45 26.18 7.01
CA ASN A 861 -83.89 25.21 6.01
C ASN A 861 -82.77 24.90 4.99
N SER A 862 -83.02 23.96 4.07
CA SER A 862 -82.04 23.48 3.08
C SER A 862 -81.43 24.57 2.20
N ASN A 863 -82.09 25.73 2.08
CA ASN A 863 -81.70 26.82 1.18
C ASN A 863 -81.17 28.04 1.94
N THR A 864 -81.03 27.99 3.28
CA THR A 864 -80.50 29.11 4.08
C THR A 864 -79.01 29.36 3.75
N PRO A 865 -78.65 30.52 3.17
CA PRO A 865 -77.28 30.77 2.69
C PRO A 865 -76.21 30.74 3.78
N LEU A 866 -75.01 30.26 3.42
CA LEU A 866 -73.88 30.09 4.34
C LEU A 866 -73.37 31.41 4.94
N ASN A 867 -73.55 32.53 4.24
CA ASN A 867 -73.20 33.86 4.73
C ASN A 867 -74.23 34.45 5.72
N VAL A 868 -75.37 33.77 5.94
CA VAL A 868 -76.38 34.16 6.94
C VAL A 868 -76.25 33.31 8.20
N CYS A 869 -76.11 31.99 8.06
CA CYS A 869 -75.77 31.11 9.18
C CYS A 869 -74.70 30.11 8.71
N PRO A 870 -73.47 30.13 9.23
CA PRO A 870 -72.44 29.17 8.84
C PRO A 870 -72.80 27.75 9.25
N CYS A 871 -72.08 26.76 8.70
CA CYS A 871 -72.23 25.36 9.08
C CYS A 871 -71.78 25.10 10.52
N GLN A 872 -72.38 24.10 11.18
CA GLN A 872 -71.87 23.61 12.46
C GLN A 872 -70.46 23.04 12.27
N THR A 873 -69.55 23.28 13.22
CA THR A 873 -68.17 22.75 13.21
C THR A 873 -67.98 21.54 14.13
N ASP A 874 -69.02 21.14 14.86
CA ASP A 874 -69.08 19.93 15.69
C ASP A 874 -69.65 18.77 14.84
N PRO A 875 -68.87 17.73 14.51
CA PRO A 875 -69.31 16.66 13.62
C PRO A 875 -70.60 15.98 14.05
N PHE A 876 -70.80 15.76 15.36
CA PHE A 876 -72.00 15.10 15.90
C PHE A 876 -73.27 15.96 15.76
N LYS A 877 -73.12 17.29 15.66
CA LYS A 877 -74.24 18.22 15.42
C LYS A 877 -74.42 18.53 13.94
N GLN A 878 -73.34 18.52 13.16
CA GLN A 878 -73.38 18.73 11.71
C GLN A 878 -74.12 17.61 10.97
N VAL A 879 -74.11 16.38 11.50
CA VAL A 879 -74.99 15.27 11.07
C VAL A 879 -76.49 15.63 11.15
N ASN A 880 -76.88 16.66 11.90
CA ASN A 880 -78.27 17.11 12.05
C ASN A 880 -78.55 18.51 11.42
N ASP A 881 -77.61 19.12 10.69
CA ASP A 881 -77.89 20.37 9.94
C ASP A 881 -78.74 20.06 8.69
N PRO A 882 -79.88 20.75 8.45
CA PRO A 882 -80.74 20.53 7.27
C PRO A 882 -80.05 20.74 5.91
N ARG A 883 -78.82 21.26 5.88
CA ARG A 883 -78.05 21.61 4.67
C ARG A 883 -76.84 20.70 4.43
N LYS A 884 -76.65 19.65 5.26
CA LYS A 884 -75.56 18.66 5.11
C LYS A 884 -75.63 17.96 3.74
N GLY A 885 -74.48 17.65 3.17
CA GLY A 885 -74.38 17.02 1.85
C GLY A 885 -74.74 17.93 0.67
N GLY A 886 -75.01 19.22 0.93
CA GLY A 886 -75.26 20.24 -0.07
C GLY A 886 -74.37 21.46 0.17
N LEU A 887 -74.92 22.49 0.83
CA LEU A 887 -74.16 23.69 1.17
C LEU A 887 -73.19 23.49 2.35
N CYS A 888 -73.50 22.57 3.27
CA CYS A 888 -72.59 22.21 4.36
C CYS A 888 -71.92 20.87 4.09
N PRO A 889 -70.59 20.74 4.34
CA PRO A 889 -69.89 19.48 4.14
C PRO A 889 -70.49 18.38 5.03
N ASP A 890 -70.59 17.17 4.51
CA ASP A 890 -71.05 16.02 5.27
C ASP A 890 -69.85 15.40 6.02
N PRO A 891 -69.87 15.32 7.36
CA PRO A 891 -68.79 14.70 8.14
C PRO A 891 -68.62 13.19 7.87
N CYS A 892 -69.55 12.54 7.19
CA CYS A 892 -69.43 11.14 6.75
C CYS A 892 -68.99 10.99 5.28
N ALA A 893 -68.65 12.08 4.56
CA ALA A 893 -68.25 12.02 3.15
C ALA A 893 -66.89 11.33 2.87
N ILE A 894 -66.01 11.26 3.87
CA ILE A 894 -64.74 10.53 3.79
C ILE A 894 -64.60 9.69 5.07
N ILE A 895 -64.69 8.38 4.90
CA ILE A 895 -64.51 7.38 5.96
C ILE A 895 -63.10 6.81 5.83
N ILE A 896 -62.43 6.51 6.95
CA ILE A 896 -61.15 5.79 7.02
C ILE A 896 -61.25 4.67 8.06
N GLU A 897 -60.29 3.74 8.08
CA GLU A 897 -60.29 2.56 8.97
C GLU A 897 -60.55 2.87 10.46
N SER A 898 -60.12 4.05 10.94
CA SER A 898 -60.29 4.48 12.33
C SER A 898 -61.56 5.31 12.60
N THR A 899 -62.46 5.51 11.62
CA THR A 899 -63.66 6.35 11.79
C THR A 899 -64.75 5.61 12.58
N SER A 900 -65.08 6.10 13.78
CA SER A 900 -66.06 5.47 14.67
C SER A 900 -67.42 5.22 14.03
N THR A 901 -67.92 3.98 14.15
CA THR A 901 -69.27 3.58 13.76
C THR A 901 -70.37 4.28 14.57
N SER A 902 -70.04 4.86 15.72
CA SER A 902 -70.97 5.69 16.52
C SER A 902 -71.17 7.11 15.99
N LEU A 903 -70.34 7.56 15.04
CA LEU A 903 -70.47 8.86 14.36
C LEU A 903 -71.03 8.67 12.94
N CYS A 904 -70.51 7.69 12.21
CA CYS A 904 -71.00 7.30 10.88
C CYS A 904 -71.25 5.78 10.87
N PRO A 905 -72.52 5.32 10.94
CA PRO A 905 -72.85 3.89 10.93
C PRO A 905 -72.31 3.16 9.69
N CYS A 906 -72.14 1.84 9.77
CA CYS A 906 -71.92 1.02 8.59
C CYS A 906 -73.17 1.07 7.69
N SER A 907 -73.00 1.09 6.37
CA SER A 907 -74.13 1.02 5.44
C SER A 907 -74.76 -0.37 5.43
N ASP A 908 -76.08 -0.48 5.38
CA ASP A 908 -76.80 -1.74 5.16
C ASP A 908 -76.83 -2.16 3.66
N ASP A 909 -76.39 -1.28 2.76
CA ASP A 909 -76.26 -1.58 1.33
C ASP A 909 -74.94 -2.31 1.05
N GLN A 910 -75.02 -3.59 0.68
CA GLN A 910 -73.87 -4.44 0.32
C GLN A 910 -72.93 -3.77 -0.70
N SER A 911 -73.45 -3.01 -1.68
CA SER A 911 -72.64 -2.36 -2.71
C SER A 911 -71.72 -1.27 -2.15
N LEU A 912 -72.15 -0.60 -1.08
CA LEU A 912 -71.40 0.44 -0.39
C LEU A 912 -70.49 -0.13 0.70
N GLN A 913 -70.83 -1.29 1.29
CA GLN A 913 -69.92 -2.01 2.21
C GLN A 913 -68.60 -2.43 1.54
N PHE A 914 -68.60 -2.73 0.23
CA PHE A 914 -67.36 -3.07 -0.50
C PHE A 914 -66.34 -1.92 -0.56
N ILE A 915 -66.78 -0.67 -0.45
CA ILE A 915 -65.92 0.53 -0.52
C ILE A 915 -65.76 1.25 0.82
N ASP A 916 -66.45 0.83 1.89
CA ASP A 916 -66.16 1.31 3.25
C ASP A 916 -64.80 0.74 3.68
N PRO A 917 -63.78 1.57 3.96
CA PRO A 917 -62.46 1.08 4.35
C PRO A 917 -62.46 0.33 5.70
N ARG A 918 -63.54 0.37 6.48
CA ARG A 918 -63.70 -0.36 7.75
C ARG A 918 -64.23 -1.78 7.59
N LYS A 919 -64.40 -2.26 6.34
CA LYS A 919 -64.85 -3.63 6.04
C LYS A 919 -63.90 -4.68 6.64
N GLY A 920 -64.45 -5.71 7.27
CA GLY A 920 -63.69 -6.80 7.90
C GLY A 920 -63.05 -6.45 9.25
N THR A 921 -63.09 -5.18 9.71
CA THR A 921 -62.60 -4.78 11.04
C THR A 921 -63.73 -4.39 11.98
N THR A 922 -64.52 -3.37 11.62
CA THR A 922 -65.66 -2.88 12.43
C THR A 922 -66.99 -2.82 11.66
N CYS A 923 -66.96 -2.97 10.33
CA CYS A 923 -68.13 -3.24 9.49
C CYS A 923 -68.04 -4.66 8.89
N PRO A 924 -69.16 -5.34 8.59
CA PRO A 924 -69.17 -6.70 8.01
C PRO A 924 -68.37 -6.79 6.69
N ASP A 925 -67.77 -7.95 6.41
CA ASP A 925 -67.06 -8.21 5.15
C ASP A 925 -67.95 -9.00 4.16
N PRO A 926 -68.40 -8.37 3.06
CA PRO A 926 -69.23 -9.02 2.03
C PRO A 926 -68.47 -9.97 1.08
N CYS A 927 -67.15 -10.18 1.23
CA CYS A 927 -66.40 -11.22 0.51
C CYS A 927 -66.37 -12.60 1.22
N ASN A 928 -67.14 -12.80 2.31
CA ASN A 928 -67.24 -14.07 3.00
C ASN A 928 -67.96 -15.15 2.14
N GLN A 929 -67.41 -16.37 2.06
CA GLN A 929 -67.80 -17.40 1.07
C GLN A 929 -69.28 -17.81 1.07
N GLN A 930 -70.01 -17.57 2.15
CA GLN A 930 -71.43 -17.93 2.26
C GLN A 930 -72.40 -16.98 1.52
N GLU A 931 -71.96 -15.79 1.08
CA GLU A 931 -72.82 -14.81 0.40
C GLU A 931 -72.40 -14.46 -1.05
N LEU A 932 -71.33 -15.06 -1.58
CA LEU A 932 -70.89 -14.82 -2.95
C LEU A 932 -71.92 -15.30 -4.00
N LYS A 933 -72.09 -14.51 -5.06
CA LYS A 933 -72.96 -14.82 -6.21
C LYS A 933 -72.11 -14.98 -7.47
N SER A 934 -72.60 -15.77 -8.43
CA SER A 934 -71.88 -16.13 -9.67
C SER A 934 -71.51 -14.96 -10.59
N GLN A 935 -72.03 -13.75 -10.33
CA GLN A 935 -71.78 -12.53 -11.09
C GLN A 935 -70.92 -11.49 -10.33
N THR A 936 -70.47 -11.77 -9.10
CA THR A 936 -69.69 -10.80 -8.30
C THR A 936 -68.31 -10.54 -8.93
N PRO A 937 -67.97 -9.30 -9.35
CA PRO A 937 -66.74 -9.01 -10.08
C PRO A 937 -65.46 -9.40 -9.35
N ILE A 938 -64.49 -9.92 -10.12
CA ILE A 938 -63.17 -10.35 -9.61
C ILE A 938 -62.25 -9.21 -9.19
N GLU A 939 -62.49 -7.99 -9.67
CA GLU A 939 -61.80 -6.78 -9.21
C GLU A 939 -62.24 -6.35 -7.79
N ILE A 940 -63.38 -6.88 -7.30
CA ILE A 940 -63.98 -6.50 -6.00
C ILE A 940 -63.69 -7.56 -4.93
N CYS A 941 -63.96 -8.84 -5.22
CA CYS A 941 -63.48 -9.97 -4.41
C CYS A 941 -62.60 -10.84 -5.31
N PRO A 942 -61.27 -10.85 -5.13
CA PRO A 942 -60.36 -11.68 -5.91
C PRO A 942 -60.75 -13.17 -5.86
N CYS A 943 -60.36 -13.92 -6.89
CA CYS A 943 -60.51 -15.37 -6.87
C CYS A 943 -59.58 -15.98 -5.82
N GLN A 944 -60.07 -16.98 -5.09
CA GLN A 944 -59.23 -17.78 -4.22
C GLN A 944 -58.13 -18.48 -5.04
N THR A 945 -56.89 -18.42 -4.55
CA THR A 945 -55.71 -19.02 -5.20
C THR A 945 -55.45 -20.47 -4.76
N ASP A 946 -56.10 -20.93 -3.69
CA ASP A 946 -56.10 -22.33 -3.28
C ASP A 946 -57.05 -23.15 -4.17
N PRO A 947 -56.55 -24.13 -4.96
CA PRO A 947 -57.38 -24.93 -5.85
C PRO A 947 -58.47 -25.71 -5.11
N SER A 948 -58.26 -26.10 -3.85
CA SER A 948 -59.22 -26.89 -3.07
C SER A 948 -60.45 -26.07 -2.65
N GLN A 949 -60.26 -24.76 -2.39
CA GLN A 949 -61.36 -23.85 -2.05
C GLN A 949 -61.99 -23.20 -3.29
N GLN A 950 -61.22 -23.00 -4.36
CA GLN A 950 -61.74 -22.45 -5.63
C GLN A 950 -62.81 -23.35 -6.27
N ILE A 951 -62.84 -24.65 -5.94
CA ILE A 951 -63.92 -25.58 -6.30
C ILE A 951 -65.28 -25.17 -5.69
N ASN A 952 -65.31 -24.40 -4.61
CA ASN A 952 -66.54 -23.93 -3.97
C ASN A 952 -66.90 -22.48 -4.31
N ASP A 953 -66.06 -21.74 -5.06
CA ASP A 953 -66.41 -20.40 -5.53
C ASP A 953 -67.53 -20.49 -6.59
N PRO A 954 -68.70 -19.85 -6.39
CA PRO A 954 -69.82 -19.90 -7.33
C PRO A 954 -69.55 -19.21 -8.68
N ARG A 955 -68.37 -18.58 -8.86
CA ARG A 955 -67.91 -17.94 -10.10
C ARG A 955 -66.91 -18.79 -10.90
N LYS A 956 -66.54 -19.98 -10.41
CA LYS A 956 -65.58 -20.89 -11.04
C LYS A 956 -65.98 -21.24 -12.48
N GLY A 957 -65.01 -21.20 -13.41
CA GLY A 957 -65.25 -21.45 -14.84
C GLY A 957 -65.95 -20.31 -15.59
N GLY A 958 -66.21 -19.19 -14.91
CA GLY A 958 -66.67 -17.93 -15.51
C GLY A 958 -65.66 -16.82 -15.23
N LEU A 959 -65.98 -15.95 -14.26
CA LEU A 959 -65.10 -14.86 -13.84
C LEU A 959 -63.85 -15.38 -13.11
N CYS A 960 -63.94 -16.50 -12.38
CA CYS A 960 -62.77 -17.13 -11.77
C CYS A 960 -62.26 -18.33 -12.58
N PRO A 961 -60.92 -18.48 -12.75
CA PRO A 961 -60.36 -19.55 -13.55
C PRO A 961 -60.74 -20.91 -13.00
N ASN A 962 -60.98 -21.86 -13.91
CA ASN A 962 -61.26 -23.24 -13.54
C ASN A 962 -59.92 -23.92 -13.14
N PRO A 963 -59.79 -24.51 -11.93
CA PRO A 963 -58.57 -25.20 -11.51
C PRO A 963 -58.19 -26.40 -12.40
N CYS A 964 -59.05 -26.80 -13.35
CA CYS A 964 -58.83 -27.87 -14.31
C CYS A 964 -58.27 -27.44 -15.68
N SER A 965 -57.84 -26.19 -15.85
CA SER A 965 -57.38 -25.65 -17.15
C SER A 965 -55.87 -25.85 -17.38
N SER A 966 -55.50 -26.38 -18.55
CA SER A 966 -54.23 -27.09 -18.78
C SER A 966 -53.02 -26.22 -19.18
N GLN A 967 -52.70 -25.14 -18.45
CA GLN A 967 -51.53 -24.29 -18.75
C GLN A 967 -50.61 -23.92 -17.57
N LEU A 968 -50.84 -24.43 -16.36
CA LEU A 968 -49.91 -24.32 -15.23
C LEU A 968 -49.75 -25.66 -14.52
N LEU A 969 -48.88 -26.52 -15.06
CA LEU A 969 -48.44 -27.76 -14.40
C LEU A 969 -46.90 -27.72 -14.26
N ASN A 970 -46.44 -27.37 -13.06
CA ASN A 970 -45.10 -27.71 -12.59
C ASN A 970 -45.17 -28.12 -11.10
N SER A 971 -45.31 -29.43 -10.90
CA SER A 971 -44.74 -30.22 -9.80
C SER A 971 -44.82 -29.73 -8.35
N SER A 972 -46.02 -29.53 -7.77
CA SER A 972 -46.28 -29.86 -6.35
C SER A 972 -47.79 -29.86 -5.96
N THR A 973 -48.64 -30.59 -6.68
CA THR A 973 -50.07 -30.75 -6.31
C THR A 973 -50.58 -32.18 -6.57
N PRO A 974 -51.33 -32.81 -5.63
CA PRO A 974 -51.84 -34.19 -5.79
C PRO A 974 -52.88 -34.40 -6.89
N THR A 975 -52.87 -35.61 -7.45
CA THR A 975 -53.49 -35.96 -8.75
C THR A 975 -54.94 -36.48 -8.64
N GLU A 976 -55.90 -35.67 -8.17
CA GLU A 976 -57.27 -36.20 -7.94
C GLU A 976 -58.48 -35.32 -8.36
N ILE A 977 -58.30 -34.18 -9.03
CA ILE A 977 -59.35 -33.14 -9.09
C ILE A 977 -59.92 -32.81 -10.50
N CYS A 978 -59.26 -33.13 -11.63
CA CYS A 978 -59.55 -32.48 -12.93
C CYS A 978 -59.41 -33.32 -14.24
N PRO A 979 -60.46 -33.48 -15.09
CA PRO A 979 -60.42 -34.13 -16.42
C PRO A 979 -60.35 -33.17 -17.65
N CYS A 980 -59.89 -33.66 -18.82
CA CYS A 980 -59.40 -32.84 -19.98
C CYS A 980 -60.30 -32.75 -21.24
N SER A 981 -60.26 -31.63 -22.01
CA SER A 981 -60.40 -31.46 -23.50
C SER A 981 -60.60 -29.98 -23.96
N ALA A 982 -60.44 -29.51 -25.22
CA ALA A 982 -59.56 -29.85 -26.37
C ALA A 982 -59.67 -28.85 -27.59
N THR A 983 -58.61 -28.75 -28.41
CA THR A 983 -58.53 -28.35 -29.87
C THR A 983 -58.81 -26.93 -30.47
N ASN A 984 -57.76 -26.39 -31.14
CA ASN A 984 -57.68 -25.92 -32.57
C ASN A 984 -57.91 -24.46 -33.11
N ASN A 985 -56.78 -23.80 -33.49
CA ASN A 985 -56.36 -23.40 -34.87
C ASN A 985 -56.95 -22.18 -35.67
N ARG A 986 -56.13 -21.12 -35.95
CA ARG A 986 -55.60 -20.66 -37.30
C ARG A 986 -55.30 -19.14 -37.52
N LYS A 987 -54.11 -18.86 -38.12
CA LYS A 987 -53.77 -17.79 -39.13
C LYS A 987 -53.83 -16.29 -38.71
N LYS A 988 -53.07 -15.30 -39.27
CA LYS A 988 -52.15 -15.22 -40.46
C LYS A 988 -51.27 -13.93 -40.44
N ASP A 989 -50.11 -13.95 -41.13
CA ASP A 989 -49.38 -12.83 -41.83
C ASP A 989 -48.90 -11.55 -41.05
N ALA A 990 -47.78 -10.86 -41.31
CA ALA A 990 -46.63 -10.97 -42.25
C ALA A 990 -45.34 -10.24 -41.72
N LYS A 991 -44.22 -10.32 -42.47
CA LYS A 991 -42.82 -9.91 -42.10
C LYS A 991 -42.40 -8.50 -42.56
N ILE A 992 -41.25 -7.99 -42.06
CA ILE A 992 -40.05 -7.52 -42.82
C ILE A 992 -38.81 -7.47 -41.88
N PHE A 993 -37.58 -7.42 -42.41
CA PHE A 993 -36.31 -7.80 -41.75
C PHE A 993 -35.12 -6.85 -42.06
N MET A 994 -33.98 -7.11 -41.39
CA MET A 994 -32.60 -6.56 -41.53
C MET A 994 -32.30 -5.32 -40.66
N LYS A 995 -31.31 -5.29 -39.75
CA LYS A 995 -30.02 -6.00 -39.52
C LYS A 995 -28.81 -5.44 -40.31
N VAL A 996 -27.93 -4.74 -39.59
CA VAL A 996 -26.52 -5.14 -39.43
C VAL A 996 -26.35 -5.46 -37.95
#